data_AF-A0A9P4XDV8-F1
#
_entry.id   AF-A0A9P4XDV8-F1
#
_cell.length_a   1.000
_cell.length_b   1.000
_cell.length_c   1.000
_cell.angle_alpha   90.00
_cell.angle_beta   90.00
_cell.angle_gamma   90.00
#
_symmetry.space_group_name_H-M   'P 1'
#
loop_
_entity.id
_entity.type
_entity.pdbx_description
1 polymer ?
#
loop_
_entity_poly.entity_id
_entity_poly.type
_entity_poly.pdbx_seq_one_letter_code
_entity_poly.pdbx_strand_id
1 'polypeptide(L)'
;MKASTLTSLSLSLLSTASSTAASYSRPPLVVDVAPDHVRPYILPRYKGHAIKLTTSGQIIRFSITTNSSDGAFAVVQHTSKWTGWTSARPHTHREAHEHFYCSKGRVELWTKKNVTGAIDEARVLTLGDFGTAPPGTIHTFQHTDPDSQLTHIYNPAGFEKLYNVFSIGDFDSPHGSPYQLIGDDQQPFGDVTPEQEAQLNSLDLYVAKADVYVPRRDFVNGTAGNPSINWHNSNVWNNGNNSLSTDPTDPYYIAKDYGPKYLNNENGYKVIQTLLTAEQTPYKNFTISTLTLSPRLKGDKTNVAKLPNHFAIQMDEGQLALTIQGYKTEYLLPGDVAFIPKGTRFEYYATVPFTKFLFLNGGAKGLDYELLAKAHLPPSKDSPIIIVGAGVFGLSTSIHLAQRGYTNITVFDSKPYDEILYSYFDSCDSASSDINKIIRSAYGSQTEYQDLSTEALSAWAAWNAELKTINDNNHDGDGINGITPNSSLFMPNGYLNCSDSTTLPDFEIATIENMEKAGHHGSQLINNKQADIQLASEKGLEYALQPFSKNVLGVLDTTGGHTLADKACIFALYKAKKLGVRFVLDPELGKFTSFIYDSASNSATKTITGITTADGKHHAASLVVICCGGWTPSLLPSLDSLCESTAGSVFMLRIPESSPLRQRFHHSRFPSWSFNMREHGADGGLYGFPVDENGILKIGYRGTKYTNPQQQSDGQERSVPVTKWSGNLGETTTPVVNQVPEQAHKVVTRFLDEYLPELSNAGIHISESRLCWYTDSFDNHYVIDHVPGYKGLVIGWLM
;
A
#
# COMPACT_ATOMS: atom_id res chain seq x y z
N MET A 1 15.02 87.41 -47.18
CA MET A 1 14.21 86.20 -46.89
C MET A 1 15.11 84.98 -47.06
N LYS A 2 15.23 84.17 -45.99
CA LYS A 2 15.75 82.77 -45.89
C LYS A 2 17.25 82.55 -46.20
N ALA A 3 18.15 82.42 -45.21
CA ALA A 3 18.44 81.29 -44.30
C ALA A 3 19.05 80.07 -45.05
N SER A 4 20.38 79.86 -45.04
CA SER A 4 21.21 79.02 -44.10
C SER A 4 20.88 77.50 -44.21
N THR A 5 21.77 76.50 -44.26
CA THR A 5 23.16 76.33 -43.79
C THR A 5 23.74 75.01 -44.37
N LEU A 6 25.07 74.89 -44.46
CA LEU A 6 25.86 73.68 -44.79
C LEU A 6 25.75 72.56 -43.71
N THR A 7 26.01 71.28 -44.05
CA THR A 7 27.27 70.55 -43.65
C THR A 7 27.35 69.08 -44.11
N SER A 8 28.58 68.74 -44.50
CA SER A 8 29.31 67.47 -44.77
C SER A 8 28.82 66.12 -44.22
N LEU A 9 28.85 65.10 -45.10
CA LEU A 9 28.94 63.67 -44.76
C LEU A 9 30.41 63.22 -44.79
N SER A 10 30.97 62.78 -43.66
CA SER A 10 32.29 62.16 -43.56
C SER A 10 32.17 60.63 -43.61
N LEU A 11 32.89 60.03 -44.58
CA LEU A 11 33.05 58.58 -44.75
C LEU A 11 34.23 58.12 -43.89
N SER A 12 34.01 57.26 -42.89
CA SER A 12 35.08 56.60 -42.13
C SER A 12 35.02 55.08 -42.38
N LEU A 13 36.15 54.54 -42.85
CA LEU A 13 36.38 53.10 -43.01
C LEU A 13 36.32 52.40 -41.65
N LEU A 14 35.51 51.35 -41.55
CA LEU A 14 35.57 50.38 -40.46
C LEU A 14 36.01 49.02 -41.03
N SER A 15 37.18 48.59 -40.56
CA SER A 15 37.79 47.31 -40.84
C SER A 15 36.90 46.16 -40.40
N THR A 16 36.71 45.18 -41.28
CA THR A 16 36.08 43.89 -40.97
C THR A 16 36.97 43.08 -40.03
N ALA A 17 36.73 43.17 -38.73
CA ALA A 17 37.19 42.16 -37.79
C ALA A 17 36.18 40.99 -37.79
N SER A 18 36.53 39.91 -38.47
CA SER A 18 35.82 38.64 -38.36
C SER A 18 36.05 38.07 -36.96
N SER A 19 35.14 38.35 -36.02
CA SER A 19 35.06 37.60 -34.78
C SER A 19 34.42 36.25 -35.06
N THR A 20 35.25 35.22 -35.25
CA THR A 20 34.81 33.84 -35.11
C THR A 20 34.41 33.63 -33.65
N ALA A 21 33.12 33.81 -33.35
CA ALA A 21 32.54 33.37 -32.10
C ALA A 21 32.67 31.84 -32.06
N ALA A 22 33.71 31.34 -31.37
CA ALA A 22 33.81 29.94 -31.03
C ALA A 22 32.55 29.57 -30.25
N SER A 23 31.72 28.69 -30.81
CA SER A 23 30.60 28.12 -30.07
C SER A 23 31.18 27.27 -28.94
N TYR A 24 31.19 27.80 -27.72
CA TYR A 24 31.48 26.99 -26.54
C TYR A 24 30.37 25.93 -26.42
N SER A 25 30.64 24.71 -26.89
CA SER A 25 29.76 23.57 -26.66
C SER A 25 29.69 23.31 -25.16
N ARG A 26 28.49 23.29 -24.58
CA ARG A 26 28.33 22.96 -23.16
C ARG A 26 28.90 21.57 -22.88
N PRO A 27 29.55 21.36 -21.73
CA PRO A 27 30.02 20.03 -21.32
C PRO A 27 28.87 19.00 -21.33
N PRO A 28 29.11 17.70 -21.62
CA PRO A 28 28.06 16.68 -21.59
C PRO A 28 27.37 16.58 -20.23
N LEU A 29 26.05 16.35 -20.20
CA LEU A 29 25.31 16.19 -18.95
C LEU A 29 25.68 14.88 -18.23
N VAL A 30 25.76 13.79 -18.97
CA VAL A 30 26.20 12.48 -18.46
C VAL A 30 27.74 12.50 -18.32
N VAL A 31 28.23 12.09 -17.15
CA VAL A 31 29.66 12.11 -16.80
C VAL A 31 30.10 10.76 -16.23
N ASP A 32 31.39 10.43 -16.37
CA ASP A 32 31.99 9.24 -15.75
C ASP A 32 32.46 9.48 -14.31
N VAL A 33 32.73 10.73 -13.94
CA VAL A 33 33.20 11.13 -12.60
C VAL A 33 32.47 12.40 -12.19
N ALA A 34 32.13 12.52 -10.90
CA ALA A 34 31.52 13.73 -10.35
C ALA A 34 32.42 14.95 -10.62
N PRO A 35 31.90 16.06 -11.18
CA PRO A 35 32.68 17.27 -11.43
C PRO A 35 33.28 17.85 -10.14
N ASP A 36 34.44 18.48 -10.26
CA ASP A 36 35.15 19.17 -9.17
C ASP A 36 34.63 20.59 -8.90
N HIS A 37 33.47 20.94 -9.46
CA HIS A 37 32.79 22.22 -9.29
C HIS A 37 31.29 22.05 -9.51
N VAL A 38 30.51 23.04 -9.08
CA VAL A 38 29.05 23.02 -9.20
C VAL A 38 28.62 23.15 -10.65
N ARG A 39 27.95 22.12 -11.16
CA ARG A 39 27.23 22.11 -12.45
C ARG A 39 26.21 20.97 -12.46
N PRO A 40 25.18 20.99 -13.33
CA PRO A 40 24.33 19.81 -13.49
C PRO A 40 25.11 18.66 -14.12
N TYR A 41 24.87 17.45 -13.61
CA TYR A 41 25.39 16.21 -14.18
C TYR A 41 24.53 15.00 -13.83
N ILE A 42 24.66 13.95 -14.64
CA ILE A 42 24.11 12.61 -14.39
C ILE A 42 25.29 11.64 -14.39
N LEU A 43 25.34 10.78 -13.38
CA LEU A 43 26.36 9.79 -13.16
C LEU A 43 25.69 8.41 -13.25
N PRO A 44 25.93 7.66 -14.33
CA PRO A 44 25.33 6.35 -14.51
C PRO A 44 25.72 5.38 -13.41
N ARG A 45 24.89 4.37 -13.17
CA ARG A 45 25.17 3.30 -12.20
C ARG A 45 26.61 2.77 -12.33
N TYR A 46 27.31 2.66 -11.20
CA TYR A 46 28.70 2.22 -11.06
C TYR A 46 29.79 3.11 -11.68
N LYS A 47 29.43 4.27 -12.25
CA LYS A 47 30.37 5.35 -12.52
C LYS A 47 30.70 6.13 -11.24
N GLY A 48 31.55 7.15 -11.36
CA GLY A 48 32.16 7.87 -10.25
C GLY A 48 33.61 7.46 -10.03
N HIS A 49 34.38 8.36 -9.41
CA HIS A 49 35.71 7.98 -8.90
C HIS A 49 35.50 6.92 -7.82
N ALA A 50 36.18 5.78 -7.99
CA ALA A 50 36.02 4.61 -7.15
C ALA A 50 37.33 4.25 -6.46
N ILE A 51 37.26 3.91 -5.19
CA ILE A 51 38.43 3.52 -4.37
C ILE A 51 38.13 2.25 -3.58
N LYS A 52 39.19 1.55 -3.20
CA LYS A 52 39.16 0.34 -2.37
C LYS A 52 39.40 0.70 -0.91
N LEU A 53 38.56 0.20 -0.01
CA LEU A 53 38.87 0.15 1.43
C LEU A 53 39.45 -1.21 1.84
N THR A 54 39.12 -2.28 1.10
CA THR A 54 39.69 -3.61 1.27
C THR A 54 40.15 -4.21 -0.05
N THR A 55 40.90 -5.32 0.02
CA THR A 55 41.46 -5.98 -1.17
C THR A 55 40.41 -6.64 -2.05
N SER A 56 39.22 -6.96 -1.53
CA SER A 56 38.21 -7.69 -2.30
C SER A 56 36.78 -7.18 -2.16
N GLY A 57 36.36 -6.69 -1.00
CA GLY A 57 34.94 -6.46 -0.73
C GLY A 57 34.49 -5.01 -0.89
N GLN A 58 35.16 -4.06 -0.25
CA GLN A 58 34.60 -2.74 0.01
C GLN A 58 35.06 -1.69 -1.00
N ILE A 59 34.15 -1.33 -1.89
CA ILE A 59 34.35 -0.26 -2.88
C ILE A 59 33.48 0.94 -2.54
N ILE A 60 34.11 2.11 -2.48
CA ILE A 60 33.49 3.41 -2.31
C ILE A 60 33.48 4.12 -3.66
N ARG A 61 32.30 4.56 -4.12
CA ARG A 61 32.16 5.42 -5.30
C ARG A 61 31.59 6.77 -4.90
N PHE A 62 32.28 7.83 -5.30
CA PHE A 62 31.85 9.21 -5.05
C PHE A 62 30.84 9.66 -6.11
N SER A 63 29.56 9.65 -5.76
CA SER A 63 28.49 10.12 -6.64
C SER A 63 28.31 11.63 -6.56
N ILE A 64 28.40 12.20 -5.35
CA ILE A 64 28.33 13.65 -5.09
C ILE A 64 29.39 13.99 -4.05
N THR A 65 30.25 14.94 -4.37
CA THR A 65 31.36 15.39 -3.51
C THR A 65 31.11 16.79 -2.97
N THR A 66 31.84 17.17 -1.92
CA THR A 66 31.91 18.54 -1.38
C THR A 66 32.03 19.58 -2.49
N ASN A 67 32.90 19.35 -3.48
CA ASN A 67 33.14 20.33 -4.55
C ASN A 67 31.97 20.40 -5.54
N SER A 68 31.39 19.24 -5.89
CA SER A 68 30.26 19.18 -6.81
C SER A 68 28.99 19.82 -6.24
N SER A 69 28.85 19.81 -4.91
CA SER A 69 27.66 20.25 -4.18
C SER A 69 27.78 21.60 -3.49
N ASP A 70 28.91 22.31 -3.62
CA ASP A 70 29.21 23.53 -2.85
C ASP A 70 29.12 23.31 -1.33
N GLY A 71 29.58 22.14 -0.85
CA GLY A 71 29.52 21.77 0.57
C GLY A 71 28.15 21.36 1.09
N ALA A 72 27.08 21.42 0.27
CA ALA A 72 25.71 21.18 0.75
C ALA A 72 25.49 19.76 1.31
N PHE A 73 25.88 18.72 0.57
CA PHE A 73 25.79 17.32 0.99
C PHE A 73 26.66 16.44 0.07
N ALA A 74 27.19 15.34 0.60
CA ALA A 74 27.92 14.34 -0.17
C ALA A 74 27.12 13.04 -0.25
N VAL A 75 27.30 12.30 -1.35
CA VAL A 75 26.69 10.99 -1.57
C VAL A 75 27.73 10.00 -2.03
N VAL A 76 27.86 8.92 -1.29
CA VAL A 76 28.80 7.83 -1.54
C VAL A 76 28.04 6.52 -1.68
N GLN A 77 28.38 5.74 -2.71
CA GLN A 77 27.85 4.39 -2.91
C GLN A 77 28.87 3.38 -2.41
N HIS A 78 28.54 2.66 -1.34
CA HIS A 78 29.38 1.64 -0.74
C HIS A 78 28.87 0.25 -1.13
N THR A 79 29.59 -0.41 -2.05
CA THR A 79 29.27 -1.76 -2.51
C THR A 79 30.19 -2.78 -1.86
N SER A 80 29.63 -3.90 -1.40
CA SER A 80 30.42 -5.02 -0.89
C SER A 80 29.66 -6.34 -0.97
N LYS A 81 30.43 -7.42 -0.85
CA LYS A 81 29.97 -8.77 -0.49
C LYS A 81 29.76 -8.90 1.02
N TRP A 82 29.28 -10.06 1.46
CA TRP A 82 29.29 -10.47 2.87
C TRP A 82 30.72 -10.40 3.44
N THR A 83 30.88 -9.70 4.56
CA THR A 83 32.19 -9.50 5.20
C THR A 83 32.37 -10.35 6.46
N GLY A 84 31.30 -10.77 7.14
CA GLY A 84 31.39 -11.46 8.43
C GLY A 84 31.87 -10.58 9.61
N TRP A 85 32.23 -9.33 9.34
CA TRP A 85 32.69 -8.31 10.29
C TRP A 85 32.09 -6.94 9.92
N THR A 86 32.01 -6.01 10.87
CA THR A 86 31.42 -4.68 10.64
C THR A 86 32.25 -3.87 9.67
N SER A 87 31.63 -3.21 8.68
CA SER A 87 32.29 -2.45 7.62
C SER A 87 32.90 -1.12 8.07
N ALA A 88 32.55 -0.64 9.26
CA ALA A 88 33.24 0.43 9.97
C ALA A 88 33.48 0.02 11.44
N ARG A 89 34.46 0.65 12.09
CA ARG A 89 34.52 0.62 13.56
C ARG A 89 33.28 1.29 14.13
N PRO A 90 32.72 0.88 15.28
CA PRO A 90 31.76 1.70 15.98
C PRO A 90 32.32 3.11 16.24
N HIS A 91 31.55 4.13 15.88
CA HIS A 91 32.02 5.51 15.95
C HIS A 91 30.87 6.51 16.06
N THR A 92 31.22 7.79 16.28
CA THR A 92 30.33 8.95 16.23
C THR A 92 30.93 10.04 15.35
N HIS A 93 30.08 10.90 14.82
CA HIS A 93 30.45 12.19 14.23
C HIS A 93 30.06 13.34 15.16
N ARG A 94 30.76 14.48 15.10
CA ARG A 94 30.37 15.71 15.80
C ARG A 94 29.72 16.73 14.87
N GLU A 95 30.05 16.70 13.58
CA GLU A 95 29.56 17.64 12.58
C GLU A 95 28.71 16.95 11.51
N ALA A 96 29.14 15.80 11.01
CA ALA A 96 28.40 15.10 9.97
C ALA A 96 27.12 14.46 10.54
N HIS A 97 25.98 14.79 9.95
CA HIS A 97 24.78 13.97 10.03
C HIS A 97 24.87 12.91 8.93
N GLU A 98 25.00 11.64 9.33
CA GLU A 98 25.04 10.52 8.37
C GLU A 98 23.66 9.89 8.21
N HIS A 99 23.29 9.65 6.95
CA HIS A 99 22.10 8.91 6.59
C HIS A 99 22.45 7.71 5.71
N PHE A 100 21.68 6.65 5.88
CA PHE A 100 21.90 5.35 5.26
C PHE A 100 20.68 4.98 4.43
N TYR A 101 20.89 4.60 3.18
CA TYR A 101 19.84 4.10 2.32
C TYR A 101 20.31 2.83 1.60
N CYS A 102 19.63 1.71 1.87
CA CYS A 102 20.03 0.43 1.29
C CYS A 102 19.49 0.34 -0.14
N SER A 103 20.40 0.42 -1.11
CA SER A 103 20.06 0.45 -2.54
C SER A 103 20.09 -0.94 -3.19
N LYS A 104 20.59 -1.95 -2.48
CA LYS A 104 20.65 -3.34 -2.94
C LYS A 104 21.05 -4.28 -1.81
N GLY A 105 20.59 -5.53 -1.88
CA GLY A 105 20.97 -6.60 -0.97
C GLY A 105 20.53 -6.31 0.46
N ARG A 106 21.34 -6.73 1.43
CA ARG A 106 21.09 -6.54 2.86
C ARG A 106 22.27 -5.95 3.59
N VAL A 107 21.97 -5.07 4.54
CA VAL A 107 22.94 -4.40 5.41
C VAL A 107 22.41 -4.37 6.83
N GLU A 108 23.16 -4.89 7.79
CA GLU A 108 22.89 -4.64 9.20
C GLU A 108 23.37 -3.23 9.55
N LEU A 109 22.53 -2.44 10.23
CA LEU A 109 22.84 -1.11 10.73
C LEU A 109 22.52 -1.06 12.22
N TRP A 110 23.44 -0.51 13.01
CA TRP A 110 23.26 -0.29 14.44
C TRP A 110 23.37 1.19 14.76
N THR A 111 22.52 1.66 15.66
CA THR A 111 22.53 3.03 16.16
C THR A 111 22.21 3.06 17.64
N LYS A 112 22.98 3.84 18.40
CA LYS A 112 22.72 4.10 19.82
C LYS A 112 22.96 5.58 20.10
N LYS A 113 21.94 6.26 20.62
CA LYS A 113 22.09 7.63 21.14
C LYS A 113 23.14 7.61 22.26
N ASN A 114 24.14 8.48 22.20
CA ASN A 114 25.25 8.47 23.16
C ASN A 114 24.88 9.17 24.48
N VAL A 115 23.86 8.62 25.16
CA VAL A 115 23.39 9.06 26.47
C VAL A 115 23.16 7.85 27.36
N THR A 116 23.32 8.01 28.67
CA THR A 116 23.10 6.93 29.64
C THR A 116 21.68 6.39 29.54
N GLY A 117 21.55 5.06 29.45
CA GLY A 117 20.26 4.38 29.38
C GLY A 117 19.60 4.36 27.99
N ALA A 118 20.24 4.91 26.95
CA ALA A 118 19.75 4.76 25.59
C ALA A 118 19.74 3.29 25.16
N ILE A 119 18.66 2.91 24.47
CA ILE A 119 18.51 1.57 23.89
C ILE A 119 19.42 1.47 22.65
N ASP A 120 20.13 0.35 22.55
CA ASP A 120 20.89 0.00 21.36
C ASP A 120 19.96 -0.61 20.31
N GLU A 121 19.72 0.12 19.24
CA GLU A 121 18.82 -0.29 18.15
C GLU A 121 19.62 -0.88 17.00
N ALA A 122 19.09 -1.93 16.38
CA ALA A 122 19.67 -2.55 15.21
C ALA A 122 18.61 -2.98 14.21
N ARG A 123 18.84 -2.77 12.91
CA ARG A 123 17.97 -3.20 11.82
C ARG A 123 18.76 -3.85 10.69
N VAL A 124 18.18 -4.88 10.07
CA VAL A 124 18.61 -5.41 8.77
C VAL A 124 17.86 -4.63 7.70
N LEU A 125 18.58 -3.72 7.04
CA LEU A 125 18.07 -2.92 5.93
C LEU A 125 18.11 -3.76 4.64
N THR A 126 17.01 -3.71 3.91
CA THR A 126 16.79 -4.25 2.56
C THR A 126 16.59 -3.11 1.57
N LEU A 127 16.46 -3.41 0.27
CA LEU A 127 16.25 -2.41 -0.78
C LEU A 127 15.15 -1.41 -0.41
N GLY A 128 15.51 -0.12 -0.34
CA GLY A 128 14.61 1.00 -0.05
C GLY A 128 14.46 1.37 1.43
N ASP A 129 15.10 0.62 2.33
CA ASP A 129 15.11 0.92 3.76
C ASP A 129 16.06 2.07 4.08
N PHE A 130 15.66 2.89 5.05
CA PHE A 130 16.35 4.10 5.47
C PHE A 130 16.72 4.04 6.96
N GLY A 131 17.91 4.55 7.28
CA GLY A 131 18.35 4.82 8.65
C GLY A 131 19.05 6.18 8.74
N THR A 132 19.03 6.79 9.92
CA THR A 132 19.68 8.10 10.14
C THR A 132 20.38 8.13 11.49
N ALA A 133 21.59 8.68 11.52
CA ALA A 133 22.43 8.83 12.69
C ALA A 133 22.83 10.30 12.86
N PRO A 134 22.08 11.08 13.66
CA PRO A 134 22.46 12.46 13.98
C PRO A 134 23.83 12.54 14.67
N PRO A 135 24.49 13.71 14.63
CA PRO A 135 25.75 13.93 15.35
C PRO A 135 25.69 13.45 16.80
N GLY A 136 26.74 12.76 17.23
CA GLY A 136 26.87 12.12 18.54
C GLY A 136 26.29 10.71 18.63
N THR A 137 25.59 10.21 17.61
CA THR A 137 25.08 8.82 17.60
C THR A 137 26.22 7.82 17.41
N ILE A 138 26.32 6.83 18.30
CA ILE A 138 27.22 5.69 18.10
C ILE A 138 26.59 4.77 17.06
N HIS A 139 27.31 4.47 15.99
CA HIS A 139 26.79 3.61 14.94
C HIS A 139 27.89 2.82 14.22
N THR A 140 27.47 1.77 13.53
CA THR A 140 28.26 0.98 12.58
C THR A 140 27.32 0.20 11.66
N PHE A 141 27.85 -0.45 10.63
CA PHE A 141 27.07 -1.26 9.69
C PHE A 141 27.88 -2.46 9.20
N GLN A 142 27.20 -3.43 8.57
CA GLN A 142 27.80 -4.63 8.01
C GLN A 142 27.04 -5.07 6.75
N HIS A 143 27.76 -5.36 5.67
CA HIS A 143 27.16 -5.98 4.50
C HIS A 143 26.95 -7.48 4.75
N THR A 144 25.72 -7.96 4.54
CA THR A 144 25.33 -9.34 4.86
C THR A 144 24.95 -10.18 3.65
N ASP A 145 24.67 -9.56 2.50
CA ASP A 145 24.47 -10.29 1.24
C ASP A 145 25.69 -10.24 0.32
N PRO A 146 25.82 -11.20 -0.62
CA PRO A 146 26.87 -11.17 -1.63
C PRO A 146 26.86 -9.91 -2.51
N ASP A 147 25.73 -9.22 -2.64
CA ASP A 147 25.57 -8.10 -3.55
C ASP A 147 24.80 -6.96 -2.87
N SER A 148 25.46 -6.38 -1.87
CA SER A 148 24.90 -5.29 -1.07
C SER A 148 25.45 -3.94 -1.50
N GLN A 149 24.59 -2.92 -1.45
CA GLN A 149 24.95 -1.53 -1.72
C GLN A 149 24.28 -0.61 -0.70
N LEU A 150 25.10 0.08 0.09
CA LEU A 150 24.66 1.10 1.02
C LEU A 150 25.00 2.49 0.47
N THR A 151 23.98 3.33 0.27
CA THR A 151 24.20 4.75 0.00
C THR A 151 24.41 5.47 1.32
N HIS A 152 25.58 6.08 1.47
CA HIS A 152 25.88 7.00 2.56
C HIS A 152 25.63 8.43 2.09
N ILE A 153 24.88 9.20 2.89
CA ILE A 153 24.59 10.61 2.62
C ILE A 153 25.07 11.41 3.82
N TYR A 154 25.95 12.39 3.56
CA TYR A 154 26.51 13.26 4.59
C TYR A 154 25.98 14.67 4.43
N ASN A 155 25.42 15.23 5.51
CA ASN A 155 25.01 16.63 5.57
C ASN A 155 25.59 17.31 6.83
N PRO A 156 26.36 18.40 6.69
CA PRO A 156 26.92 18.95 5.44
C PRO A 156 27.92 17.98 4.76
N ALA A 157 28.36 18.30 3.54
CA ALA A 157 29.42 17.54 2.87
C ALA A 157 30.79 17.76 3.56
N GLY A 158 31.74 16.85 3.34
CA GLY A 158 33.12 16.98 3.81
C GLY A 158 33.66 15.67 4.35
N PHE A 159 32.81 14.90 5.04
CA PHE A 159 33.19 13.64 5.66
C PHE A 159 33.66 12.59 4.63
N GLU A 160 33.17 12.64 3.39
CA GLU A 160 33.57 11.70 2.34
C GLU A 160 35.08 11.75 2.02
N LYS A 161 35.77 12.83 2.39
CA LYS A 161 37.23 12.95 2.24
C LYS A 161 37.99 11.92 3.08
N LEU A 162 37.40 11.42 4.17
CA LEU A 162 37.97 10.36 5.01
C LEU A 162 38.31 9.12 4.16
N TYR A 163 37.44 8.76 3.21
CA TYR A 163 37.67 7.58 2.39
C TYR A 163 38.95 7.68 1.56
N ASN A 164 39.31 8.86 1.07
CA ASN A 164 40.57 9.06 0.33
C ASN A 164 41.81 8.88 1.22
N VAL A 165 41.71 9.18 2.52
CA VAL A 165 42.81 9.03 3.48
C VAL A 165 43.08 7.56 3.80
N PHE A 166 42.03 6.75 3.90
CA PHE A 166 42.12 5.32 4.24
C PHE A 166 42.02 4.38 3.04
N SER A 167 41.96 4.94 1.82
CA SER A 167 41.98 4.18 0.58
C SER A 167 43.27 3.39 0.44
N ILE A 168 43.16 2.14 -0.02
CA ILE A 168 44.31 1.32 -0.43
C ILE A 168 44.59 1.42 -1.94
N GLY A 169 43.92 2.34 -2.63
CA GLY A 169 44.12 2.66 -4.04
C GLY A 169 42.82 2.72 -4.85
N ASP A 170 42.92 3.21 -6.07
CA ASP A 170 41.79 3.32 -7.01
C ASP A 170 41.24 1.95 -7.41
N PHE A 171 39.93 1.89 -7.58
CA PHE A 171 39.22 0.75 -8.15
C PHE A 171 38.88 1.04 -9.60
N ASP A 172 39.53 0.32 -10.51
CA ASP A 172 39.13 0.30 -11.91
C ASP A 172 38.28 -0.94 -12.19
N SER A 173 37.21 -0.75 -12.94
CA SER A 173 36.23 -1.77 -13.26
C SER A 173 35.89 -1.71 -14.75
N PRO A 174 36.76 -2.25 -15.62
CA PRO A 174 36.59 -2.14 -17.08
C PRO A 174 35.30 -2.77 -17.59
N HIS A 175 34.71 -3.69 -16.83
CA HIS A 175 33.45 -4.37 -17.15
C HIS A 175 32.27 -3.89 -16.29
N GLY A 176 32.44 -2.84 -15.48
CA GLY A 176 31.37 -2.30 -14.63
C GLY A 176 31.00 -3.18 -13.42
N SER A 177 31.88 -4.09 -13.00
CA SER A 177 31.73 -4.84 -11.75
C SER A 177 31.59 -3.90 -10.54
N PRO A 178 30.67 -4.18 -9.60
CA PRO A 178 30.50 -3.38 -8.39
C PRO A 178 31.70 -3.47 -7.45
N TYR A 179 32.32 -4.64 -7.32
CA TYR A 179 33.49 -4.90 -6.48
C TYR A 179 34.40 -5.97 -7.09
N GLN A 180 35.52 -6.30 -6.44
CA GLN A 180 36.50 -7.28 -6.94
C GLN A 180 36.18 -8.70 -6.45
N LEU A 181 36.12 -9.68 -7.35
CA LEU A 181 35.75 -11.07 -7.01
C LEU A 181 36.94 -11.88 -6.44
N ILE A 182 37.59 -11.40 -5.39
CA ILE A 182 38.58 -12.19 -4.63
C ILE A 182 37.87 -12.80 -3.42
N GLY A 183 38.10 -14.08 -3.13
CA GLY A 183 37.40 -14.83 -2.08
C GLY A 183 37.67 -14.33 -0.66
N ASP A 184 38.94 -14.12 -0.33
CA ASP A 184 39.37 -13.72 1.01
C ASP A 184 39.36 -12.19 1.16
N ASP A 185 38.68 -11.68 2.20
CA ASP A 185 38.77 -10.28 2.64
C ASP A 185 39.09 -10.24 4.12
N GLN A 186 40.21 -9.62 4.47
CA GLN A 186 40.58 -9.43 5.87
C GLN A 186 39.83 -8.23 6.44
N GLN A 187 39.48 -8.32 7.72
CA GLN A 187 38.94 -7.18 8.45
C GLN A 187 39.96 -6.02 8.41
N PRO A 188 39.61 -4.86 7.82
CA PRO A 188 40.59 -3.82 7.51
C PRO A 188 41.05 -3.01 8.73
N PHE A 189 40.40 -3.19 9.88
CA PHE A 189 40.68 -2.43 11.07
C PHE A 189 40.76 -3.29 12.35
N GLY A 190 41.92 -3.24 13.01
CA GLY A 190 42.11 -3.66 14.40
C GLY A 190 42.08 -2.47 15.37
N ASP A 191 42.77 -2.60 16.50
CA ASP A 191 42.90 -1.55 17.53
C ASP A 191 43.45 -0.23 16.95
N VAL A 192 42.95 0.90 17.46
CA VAL A 192 43.35 2.23 17.00
C VAL A 192 44.54 2.74 17.82
N THR A 193 45.62 3.14 17.14
CA THR A 193 46.77 3.83 17.78
C THR A 193 46.40 5.28 18.12
N PRO A 194 47.07 5.94 19.09
CA PRO A 194 46.83 7.35 19.41
C PRO A 194 46.96 8.29 18.19
N GLU A 195 47.91 8.01 17.29
CA GLU A 195 48.11 8.79 16.07
C GLU A 195 46.96 8.59 15.08
N GLN A 196 46.50 7.35 14.89
CA GLN A 196 45.32 7.07 14.05
C GLN A 196 44.05 7.67 14.66
N GLU A 197 43.89 7.62 15.98
CA GLU A 197 42.76 8.22 16.69
C GLU A 197 42.75 9.74 16.49
N ALA A 198 43.91 10.40 16.61
CA ALA A 198 44.03 11.83 16.30
C ALA A 198 43.70 12.15 14.82
N GLN A 199 44.15 11.32 13.89
CA GLN A 199 43.85 11.48 12.47
C GLN A 199 42.35 11.31 12.16
N LEU A 200 41.71 10.28 12.71
CA LEU A 200 40.27 10.04 12.58
C LEU A 200 39.46 11.19 13.18
N ASN A 201 39.83 11.66 14.37
CA ASN A 201 39.18 12.79 15.03
C ASN A 201 39.28 14.07 14.19
N SER A 202 40.41 14.29 13.50
CA SER A 202 40.57 15.45 12.60
C SER A 202 39.68 15.41 11.35
N LEU A 203 39.08 14.25 11.06
CA LEU A 203 38.18 13.99 9.93
C LEU A 203 36.74 13.74 10.40
N ASP A 204 36.42 14.15 11.64
CA ASP A 204 35.11 13.99 12.27
C ASP A 204 34.66 12.54 12.51
N LEU A 205 35.61 11.62 12.77
CA LEU A 205 35.32 10.25 13.18
C LEU A 205 35.91 9.96 14.56
N TYR A 206 35.04 9.76 15.54
CA TYR A 206 35.42 9.46 16.92
C TYR A 206 35.06 8.02 17.27
N VAL A 207 36.06 7.18 17.50
CA VAL A 207 35.88 5.74 17.71
C VAL A 207 35.20 5.46 19.06
N ALA A 208 34.14 4.67 19.04
CA ALA A 208 33.58 4.04 20.23
C ALA A 208 34.30 2.72 20.48
N LYS A 209 35.17 2.69 21.49
CA LYS A 209 35.99 1.51 21.83
C LYS A 209 35.11 0.37 22.37
N ALA A 210 35.62 -0.85 22.35
CA ALA A 210 34.84 -2.05 22.68
C ALA A 210 34.34 -2.10 24.14
N ASP A 211 34.99 -1.36 25.05
CA ASP A 211 34.53 -1.13 26.43
C ASP A 211 33.34 -0.16 26.51
N VAL A 212 33.14 0.66 25.48
CA VAL A 212 32.02 1.60 25.36
C VAL A 212 30.84 0.98 24.61
N TYR A 213 31.12 0.28 23.51
CA TYR A 213 30.08 -0.23 22.62
C TYR A 213 30.51 -1.50 21.87
N VAL A 214 29.63 -2.50 21.93
CA VAL A 214 29.72 -3.73 21.13
C VAL A 214 28.38 -3.89 20.41
N PRO A 215 28.34 -3.97 19.06
CA PRO A 215 27.10 -4.15 18.32
C PRO A 215 26.40 -5.44 18.75
N ARG A 216 25.14 -5.33 19.16
CA ARG A 216 24.29 -6.49 19.46
C ARG A 216 24.09 -7.41 18.26
N ARG A 217 23.86 -8.71 18.50
CA ARG A 217 23.73 -9.74 17.43
C ARG A 217 22.45 -10.59 17.53
N ASP A 218 21.54 -10.20 18.41
CA ASP A 218 20.30 -10.90 18.75
C ASP A 218 19.12 -10.47 17.87
N PHE A 219 19.35 -10.35 16.55
CA PHE A 219 18.28 -10.04 15.59
C PHE A 219 17.20 -11.13 15.58
N VAL A 220 15.94 -10.70 15.62
CA VAL A 220 14.78 -11.55 15.32
C VAL A 220 13.98 -10.85 14.23
N ASN A 221 13.76 -11.54 13.10
CA ASN A 221 13.07 -10.98 11.92
C ASN A 221 13.66 -9.63 11.45
N GLY A 222 14.99 -9.51 11.49
CA GLY A 222 15.69 -8.32 10.99
C GLY A 222 15.63 -7.10 11.91
N THR A 223 15.20 -7.23 13.17
CA THR A 223 15.20 -6.14 14.15
C THR A 223 15.69 -6.61 15.53
N ALA A 224 16.32 -5.71 16.28
CA ALA A 224 16.63 -5.86 17.69
C ALA A 224 16.66 -4.47 18.35
N GLY A 225 16.23 -4.35 19.61
CA GLY A 225 16.07 -3.05 20.26
C GLY A 225 14.80 -2.94 21.07
N ASN A 226 14.19 -1.76 21.04
CA ASN A 226 12.91 -1.49 21.66
C ASN A 226 11.79 -2.28 20.94
N PRO A 227 11.11 -3.22 21.63
CA PRO A 227 10.06 -4.03 21.03
C PRO A 227 8.82 -3.22 20.64
N SER A 228 8.68 -1.96 21.08
CA SER A 228 7.58 -1.08 20.65
C SER A 228 7.81 -0.42 19.29
N ILE A 229 9.03 -0.51 18.72
CA ILE A 229 9.35 0.06 17.41
C ILE A 229 9.14 -1.01 16.35
N ASN A 230 8.19 -0.75 15.45
CA ASN A 230 7.93 -1.64 14.32
C ASN A 230 9.07 -1.61 13.29
N TRP A 231 9.24 -2.72 12.59
CA TRP A 231 10.06 -2.83 11.38
C TRP A 231 9.19 -3.37 10.23
N HIS A 232 9.71 -4.25 9.38
CA HIS A 232 8.92 -5.00 8.38
C HIS A 232 7.88 -5.96 8.97
N ASN A 233 7.94 -6.20 10.28
CA ASN A 233 7.09 -7.15 11.00
C ASN A 233 5.78 -6.55 11.52
N SER A 234 5.41 -5.33 11.11
CA SER A 234 4.11 -4.81 11.45
C SER A 234 3.04 -5.62 10.74
N ASN A 235 2.31 -6.46 11.48
CA ASN A 235 1.01 -6.88 11.01
C ASN A 235 0.21 -5.60 10.75
N VAL A 236 -0.25 -5.40 9.51
CA VAL A 236 -0.97 -4.20 9.04
C VAL A 236 -2.15 -3.83 9.97
N TRP A 237 -2.65 -4.82 10.72
CA TRP A 237 -3.70 -4.71 11.72
C TRP A 237 -3.35 -3.97 13.03
N ASN A 238 -2.07 -3.95 13.46
CA ASN A 238 -1.64 -3.34 14.73
C ASN A 238 -0.97 -1.95 14.56
N ASN A 239 -1.28 -1.26 13.45
CA ASN A 239 -0.85 0.13 13.23
C ASN A 239 0.69 0.32 13.19
N GLY A 240 1.43 -0.66 12.65
CA GLY A 240 2.89 -0.66 12.76
C GLY A 240 3.67 0.16 11.73
N ASN A 241 3.18 1.35 11.41
CA ASN A 241 3.95 2.31 10.60
C ASN A 241 5.21 2.76 11.35
N ASN A 242 6.28 3.01 10.60
CA ASN A 242 7.45 3.71 11.14
C ASN A 242 7.16 5.21 11.13
N SER A 243 7.53 5.91 12.21
CA SER A 243 7.36 7.35 12.33
C SER A 243 8.72 8.04 12.31
N LEU A 244 8.76 9.26 11.79
CA LEU A 244 9.92 10.13 11.96
C LEU A 244 10.02 10.53 13.44
N SER A 245 11.24 10.66 13.97
CA SER A 245 11.41 11.20 15.32
C SER A 245 11.01 12.68 15.39
N THR A 246 10.48 13.09 16.54
CA THR A 246 10.25 14.50 16.88
C THR A 246 11.47 15.16 17.53
N ASP A 247 12.49 14.38 17.91
CA ASP A 247 13.76 14.86 18.45
C ASP A 247 14.85 14.80 17.36
N PRO A 248 15.45 15.93 16.94
CA PRO A 248 16.50 15.96 15.91
C PRO A 248 17.80 15.27 16.31
N THR A 249 17.93 14.83 17.57
CA THR A 249 19.10 14.10 18.07
C THR A 249 18.89 12.59 18.13
N ASP A 250 17.69 12.10 17.80
CA ASP A 250 17.39 10.67 17.81
C ASP A 250 17.79 9.99 16.51
N PRO A 251 18.53 8.86 16.58
CA PRO A 251 18.57 7.96 15.44
C PRO A 251 17.23 7.25 15.27
N TYR A 252 16.84 7.00 14.03
CA TYR A 252 15.65 6.22 13.72
C TYR A 252 15.77 5.54 12.35
N TYR A 253 14.78 4.69 12.07
CA TYR A 253 14.73 3.87 10.86
C TYR A 253 13.34 3.95 10.24
N ILE A 254 13.29 3.91 8.91
CA ILE A 254 12.04 3.83 8.14
C ILE A 254 12.22 2.70 7.12
N ALA A 255 11.47 1.62 7.30
CA ALA A 255 11.40 0.55 6.32
C ALA A 255 10.69 1.05 5.04
N LYS A 256 11.09 0.49 3.89
CA LYS A 256 10.53 0.79 2.57
C LYS A 256 9.01 0.69 2.63
N ASP A 257 8.33 1.77 2.27
CA ASP A 257 6.86 1.85 2.24
C ASP A 257 6.14 1.72 3.60
N TYR A 258 6.84 1.68 4.75
CA TYR A 258 6.22 1.69 6.10
C TYR A 258 6.20 3.07 6.77
N GLY A 259 6.87 4.07 6.17
CA GLY A 259 6.86 5.47 6.63
C GLY A 259 5.60 6.25 6.24
N PRO A 260 5.46 7.51 6.69
CA PRO A 260 4.37 8.39 6.27
C PRO A 260 4.44 8.66 4.76
N LYS A 261 3.29 8.59 4.11
CA LYS A 261 3.13 8.74 2.66
C LYS A 261 1.99 9.70 2.35
N TYR A 262 2.17 10.50 1.30
CA TYR A 262 1.22 11.53 0.89
C TYR A 262 1.00 11.47 -0.61
N LEU A 263 -0.26 11.67 -1.03
CA LEU A 263 -0.63 11.64 -2.45
C LEU A 263 -0.77 13.05 -3.00
N ASN A 264 0.01 13.36 -4.02
CA ASN A 264 -0.17 14.52 -4.89
C ASN A 264 -0.65 14.04 -6.26
N ASN A 265 -1.69 14.66 -6.83
CA ASN A 265 -2.27 14.28 -8.12
C ASN A 265 -2.19 15.40 -9.18
N GLU A 266 -1.34 16.42 -8.95
CA GLU A 266 -1.15 17.51 -9.91
C GLU A 266 -0.31 17.02 -11.10
N ASN A 267 -0.90 16.89 -12.29
CA ASN A 267 -0.24 16.35 -13.51
C ASN A 267 0.24 14.89 -13.31
N GLY A 268 -0.70 13.98 -13.02
CA GLY A 268 -0.44 12.58 -12.69
C GLY A 268 -0.18 12.35 -11.20
N TYR A 269 -0.21 11.09 -10.77
CA TYR A 269 -0.07 10.70 -9.37
C TYR A 269 1.39 10.66 -8.92
N LYS A 270 1.63 11.13 -7.70
CA LYS A 270 2.93 11.19 -7.04
C LYS A 270 2.74 10.81 -5.58
N VAL A 271 3.39 9.73 -5.16
CA VAL A 271 3.44 9.35 -3.74
C VAL A 271 4.75 9.85 -3.17
N ILE A 272 4.66 10.68 -2.13
CA ILE A 272 5.80 11.22 -1.40
C ILE A 272 5.91 10.43 -0.10
N GLN A 273 6.94 9.59 0.03
CA GLN A 273 7.30 8.98 1.32
C GLN A 273 8.41 9.81 1.95
N THR A 274 8.07 10.53 3.02
CA THR A 274 9.04 11.34 3.74
C THR A 274 9.94 10.43 4.59
N LEU A 275 11.27 10.57 4.46
CA LEU A 275 12.25 9.83 5.26
C LEU A 275 12.94 10.73 6.30
N LEU A 276 13.15 12.01 5.94
CA LEU A 276 13.77 13.04 6.78
C LEU A 276 13.21 14.41 6.38
N THR A 277 12.74 15.19 7.35
CA THR A 277 12.46 16.63 7.14
C THR A 277 13.53 17.48 7.81
N ALA A 278 13.53 18.78 7.54
CA ALA A 278 14.43 19.71 8.20
C ALA A 278 14.31 19.68 9.74
N GLU A 279 13.15 19.33 10.30
CA GLU A 279 12.96 19.25 11.74
C GLU A 279 13.75 18.12 12.42
N GLN A 280 14.13 17.07 11.67
CA GLN A 280 14.97 15.98 12.18
C GLN A 280 16.47 16.24 12.01
N THR A 281 16.85 17.41 11.47
CA THR A 281 18.24 17.77 11.24
C THR A 281 18.65 18.87 12.19
N PRO A 282 19.81 18.77 12.89
CA PRO A 282 20.28 19.85 13.77
C PRO A 282 20.43 21.19 13.05
N TYR A 283 20.76 21.14 11.75
CA TYR A 283 21.01 22.31 10.92
C TYR A 283 19.77 22.87 10.21
N LYS A 284 18.63 22.17 10.27
CA LYS A 284 17.38 22.52 9.58
C LYS A 284 17.53 22.83 8.09
N ASN A 285 18.45 22.16 7.41
CA ASN A 285 18.87 22.49 6.05
C ASN A 285 18.93 21.27 5.13
N PHE A 286 18.25 20.17 5.46
CA PHE A 286 18.25 18.97 4.63
C PHE A 286 16.91 18.24 4.68
N THR A 287 16.49 17.69 3.54
CA THR A 287 15.34 16.79 3.44
C THR A 287 15.67 15.58 2.57
N ILE A 288 15.07 14.44 2.92
CA ILE A 288 15.18 13.18 2.19
C ILE A 288 13.79 12.58 2.08
N SER A 289 13.39 12.25 0.86
CA SER A 289 12.12 11.57 0.58
C SER A 289 12.33 10.55 -0.55
N THR A 290 11.46 9.54 -0.64
CA THR A 290 11.29 8.84 -1.92
C THR A 290 10.06 9.39 -2.63
N LEU A 291 10.17 9.51 -3.95
CA LEU A 291 9.09 9.94 -4.83
C LEU A 291 8.75 8.80 -5.78
N THR A 292 7.49 8.38 -5.78
CA THR A 292 6.94 7.42 -6.74
C THR A 292 6.02 8.14 -7.70
N LEU A 293 6.22 7.97 -9.00
CA LEU A 293 5.46 8.64 -10.05
C LEU A 293 4.66 7.64 -10.88
N SER A 294 3.42 7.98 -11.19
CA SER A 294 2.65 7.34 -12.27
C SER A 294 3.19 7.76 -13.64
N PRO A 295 2.93 6.99 -14.72
CA PRO A 295 3.34 7.37 -16.05
C PRO A 295 2.60 8.65 -16.44
N ARG A 296 3.26 9.46 -17.27
CA ARG A 296 2.61 10.61 -17.89
C ARG A 296 1.64 10.15 -18.97
N LEU A 297 0.38 10.53 -18.86
CA LEU A 297 -0.64 10.21 -19.86
C LEU A 297 -0.64 11.24 -21.01
N LYS A 298 -1.22 10.84 -22.14
CA LYS A 298 -1.38 11.72 -23.30
C LYS A 298 -2.31 12.87 -22.94
N GLY A 299 -1.79 14.10 -23.00
CA GLY A 299 -2.53 15.32 -22.63
C GLY A 299 -2.09 15.92 -21.30
N ASP A 300 -1.37 15.17 -20.46
CA ASP A 300 -0.82 15.69 -19.20
C ASP A 300 0.25 16.75 -19.47
N LYS A 301 0.25 17.79 -18.63
CA LYS A 301 1.34 18.77 -18.60
C LYS A 301 2.60 18.09 -18.05
N THR A 302 3.77 18.48 -18.59
CA THR A 302 5.04 18.03 -18.01
C THR A 302 5.19 18.65 -16.62
N ASN A 303 5.70 17.89 -15.64
CA ASN A 303 6.09 18.49 -14.37
C ASN A 303 7.34 19.35 -14.58
N VAL A 304 7.30 20.59 -14.08
CA VAL A 304 8.38 21.57 -14.23
C VAL A 304 8.63 22.19 -12.87
N ALA A 305 9.89 22.27 -12.46
CA ALA A 305 10.28 22.91 -11.21
C ALA A 305 11.61 23.69 -11.34
N LYS A 306 11.83 24.59 -10.39
CA LYS A 306 13.09 25.33 -10.20
C LYS A 306 13.26 25.56 -8.70
N LEU A 307 14.17 24.81 -8.09
CA LEU A 307 14.32 24.78 -6.64
C LEU A 307 15.37 25.79 -6.16
N PRO A 308 15.23 26.35 -4.95
CA PRO A 308 16.18 27.32 -4.40
C PRO A 308 17.47 26.68 -3.85
N ASN A 309 17.53 25.35 -3.78
CA ASN A 309 18.62 24.58 -3.17
C ASN A 309 19.24 23.59 -4.16
N HIS A 310 20.48 23.17 -3.89
CA HIS A 310 21.09 22.05 -4.59
C HIS A 310 20.32 20.77 -4.24
N PHE A 311 20.07 19.90 -5.21
CA PHE A 311 19.35 18.67 -4.97
C PHE A 311 19.89 17.53 -5.85
N ALA A 312 19.55 16.32 -5.46
CA ALA A 312 19.92 15.12 -6.17
C ALA A 312 18.78 14.11 -6.26
N ILE A 313 18.88 13.26 -7.27
CA ILE A 313 17.98 12.13 -7.53
C ILE A 313 18.86 10.89 -7.62
N GLN A 314 18.49 9.83 -6.89
CA GLN A 314 19.04 8.48 -7.09
C GLN A 314 17.89 7.54 -7.45
N MET A 315 17.98 6.88 -8.61
CA MET A 315 16.93 6.00 -9.11
C MET A 315 16.87 4.66 -8.36
N ASP A 316 15.67 4.23 -7.97
CA ASP A 316 15.43 2.92 -7.36
C ASP A 316 14.79 1.92 -8.35
N GLU A 317 13.70 2.34 -8.99
CA GLU A 317 12.87 1.48 -9.83
C GLU A 317 12.25 2.27 -10.99
N GLY A 318 12.03 1.59 -12.11
CA GLY A 318 11.44 2.18 -13.32
C GLY A 318 12.41 3.06 -14.09
N GLN A 319 11.87 4.07 -14.79
CA GLN A 319 12.66 4.99 -15.60
C GLN A 319 12.10 6.41 -15.49
N LEU A 320 13.01 7.37 -15.29
CA LEU A 320 12.69 8.80 -15.18
C LEU A 320 13.26 9.55 -16.38
N ALA A 321 12.39 10.19 -17.16
CA ALA A 321 12.81 11.18 -18.14
C ALA A 321 13.09 12.51 -17.42
N LEU A 322 14.30 13.04 -17.57
CA LEU A 322 14.76 14.27 -16.92
C LEU A 322 15.31 15.25 -17.97
N THR A 323 14.72 16.44 -18.05
CA THR A 323 15.20 17.53 -18.90
C THR A 323 15.73 18.65 -18.04
N ILE A 324 17.04 18.92 -18.09
CA ILE A 324 17.66 20.03 -17.36
C ILE A 324 17.82 21.22 -18.31
N GLN A 325 17.58 22.44 -17.82
CA GLN A 325 17.67 23.66 -18.61
C GLN A 325 18.99 23.71 -19.39
N GLY A 326 18.86 23.70 -20.72
CA GLY A 326 19.99 23.82 -21.61
C GLY A 326 20.64 22.50 -22.05
N TYR A 327 20.06 21.37 -21.67
CA TYR A 327 20.42 20.02 -22.09
C TYR A 327 19.25 19.32 -22.78
N LYS A 328 19.53 18.21 -23.47
CA LYS A 328 18.50 17.31 -23.97
C LYS A 328 17.89 16.52 -22.81
N THR A 329 16.74 15.92 -23.05
CA THR A 329 16.14 14.95 -22.12
C THR A 329 17.04 13.72 -22.02
N GLU A 330 17.36 13.32 -20.80
CA GLU A 330 18.04 12.06 -20.48
C GLU A 330 17.07 11.12 -19.76
N TYR A 331 17.34 9.81 -19.83
CA TYR A 331 16.48 8.78 -19.26
C TYR A 331 17.27 8.02 -18.20
N LEU A 332 16.97 8.28 -16.93
CA LEU A 332 17.67 7.68 -15.80
C LEU A 332 17.09 6.29 -15.51
N LEU A 333 17.97 5.34 -15.23
CA LEU A 333 17.70 3.95 -14.89
C LEU A 333 18.06 3.63 -13.43
N PRO A 334 17.60 2.49 -12.86
CA PRO A 334 17.92 2.11 -11.48
C PRO A 334 19.42 2.17 -11.17
N GLY A 335 19.78 2.94 -10.14
CA GLY A 335 21.15 3.18 -9.71
C GLY A 335 21.84 4.43 -10.28
N ASP A 336 21.24 5.11 -11.27
CA ASP A 336 21.76 6.39 -11.77
C ASP A 336 21.57 7.50 -10.73
N VAL A 337 22.54 8.41 -10.64
CA VAL A 337 22.49 9.58 -9.76
C VAL A 337 22.55 10.87 -10.58
N ALA A 338 21.62 11.78 -10.37
CA ALA A 338 21.64 13.11 -10.97
C ALA A 338 21.82 14.17 -9.89
N PHE A 339 22.68 15.15 -10.15
CA PHE A 339 22.84 16.34 -9.32
C PHE A 339 22.44 17.58 -10.11
N ILE A 340 21.62 18.43 -9.48
CA ILE A 340 21.09 19.64 -10.10
C ILE A 340 21.37 20.84 -9.19
N PRO A 341 22.10 21.87 -9.68
CA PRO A 341 22.37 23.06 -8.91
C PRO A 341 21.12 23.89 -8.61
N LYS A 342 21.12 24.58 -7.46
CA LYS A 342 20.10 25.57 -7.10
C LYS A 342 19.81 26.55 -8.24
N GLY A 343 18.54 26.90 -8.41
CA GLY A 343 18.09 27.86 -9.41
C GLY A 343 18.04 27.32 -10.85
N THR A 344 18.36 26.04 -11.08
CA THR A 344 18.26 25.40 -12.39
C THR A 344 16.83 24.90 -12.63
N ARG A 345 16.24 25.27 -13.78
CA ARG A 345 14.94 24.74 -14.19
C ARG A 345 15.10 23.31 -14.70
N PHE A 346 14.19 22.42 -14.33
CA PHE A 346 14.12 21.06 -14.86
C PHE A 346 12.69 20.61 -15.11
N GLU A 347 12.55 19.58 -15.94
CA GLU A 347 11.30 18.88 -16.22
C GLU A 347 11.48 17.39 -15.97
N TYR A 348 10.44 16.73 -15.47
CA TYR A 348 10.53 15.32 -15.13
C TYR A 348 9.20 14.58 -15.32
N TYR A 349 9.27 13.32 -15.75
CA TYR A 349 8.12 12.42 -15.82
C TYR A 349 8.55 10.95 -15.86
N ALA A 350 7.69 10.06 -15.37
CA ALA A 350 7.87 8.62 -15.52
C ALA A 350 7.48 8.17 -16.92
N THR A 351 8.30 7.29 -17.50
CA THR A 351 8.04 6.68 -18.82
C THR A 351 7.36 5.32 -18.73
N VAL A 352 7.30 4.74 -17.53
CA VAL A 352 6.74 3.41 -17.24
C VAL A 352 5.71 3.51 -16.11
N PRO A 353 4.84 2.48 -15.91
CA PRO A 353 3.74 2.52 -14.94
C PRO A 353 4.12 2.85 -13.49
N PHE A 354 5.37 2.56 -13.12
CA PHE A 354 5.89 2.78 -11.78
C PHE A 354 7.35 3.22 -11.86
N THR A 355 7.65 4.42 -11.37
CA THR A 355 9.02 4.94 -11.26
C THR A 355 9.22 5.49 -9.86
N LYS A 356 10.17 4.92 -9.10
CA LYS A 356 10.53 5.34 -7.74
C LYS A 356 11.98 5.80 -7.68
N PHE A 357 12.23 6.89 -6.97
CA PHE A 357 13.58 7.40 -6.74
C PHE A 357 13.72 8.09 -5.39
N LEU A 358 14.92 8.04 -4.84
CA LEU A 358 15.34 8.83 -3.69
C LEU A 358 15.61 10.27 -4.13
N PHE A 359 15.04 11.23 -3.40
CA PHE A 359 15.22 12.67 -3.60
C PHE A 359 15.92 13.28 -2.39
N LEU A 360 17.02 14.00 -2.63
CA LEU A 360 17.84 14.66 -1.63
C LEU A 360 17.85 16.16 -1.88
N ASN A 361 17.64 16.98 -0.85
CA ASN A 361 17.60 18.43 -1.02
C ASN A 361 18.40 19.17 0.06
N GLY A 362 19.38 19.97 -0.38
CA GLY A 362 20.25 20.83 0.42
C GLY A 362 19.56 22.07 1.00
N GLY A 363 18.38 21.92 1.59
CA GLY A 363 17.66 22.96 2.32
C GLY A 363 16.36 22.44 2.92
N ALA A 364 15.61 23.32 3.61
CA ALA A 364 14.34 22.92 4.23
C ALA A 364 13.16 22.78 3.26
N LYS A 365 13.27 23.34 2.05
CA LYS A 365 12.18 23.41 1.06
C LYS A 365 12.68 22.96 -0.30
N GLY A 366 12.43 21.69 -0.62
CA GLY A 366 12.73 21.05 -1.90
C GLY A 366 11.48 20.74 -2.71
N LEU A 367 11.62 19.85 -3.71
CA LEU A 367 10.49 19.37 -4.52
C LEU A 367 9.49 18.60 -3.66
N ASP A 368 9.98 17.75 -2.76
CA ASP A 368 9.19 17.05 -1.76
C ASP A 368 8.30 18.01 -0.95
N TYR A 369 8.84 19.12 -0.46
CA TYR A 369 8.08 20.17 0.23
C TYR A 369 7.00 20.80 -0.66
N GLU A 370 7.33 21.17 -1.92
CA GLU A 370 6.37 21.74 -2.86
C GLU A 370 5.23 20.78 -3.20
N LEU A 371 5.54 19.49 -3.36
CA LEU A 371 4.56 18.44 -3.62
C LEU A 371 3.68 18.17 -2.40
N LEU A 372 4.26 18.12 -1.20
CA LEU A 372 3.55 17.95 0.07
C LEU A 372 2.59 19.12 0.34
N ALA A 373 2.99 20.35 0.05
CA ALA A 373 2.14 21.53 0.22
C ALA A 373 0.86 21.49 -0.63
N LYS A 374 0.84 20.65 -1.67
CA LYS A 374 -0.30 20.43 -2.57
C LYS A 374 -0.86 19.01 -2.49
N ALA A 375 -0.37 18.19 -1.56
CA ALA A 375 -0.83 16.83 -1.38
C ALA A 375 -2.19 16.80 -0.67
N HIS A 376 -2.90 15.70 -0.82
CA HIS A 376 -4.06 15.39 0.02
C HIS A 376 -3.54 15.09 1.42
N LEU A 377 -3.64 16.08 2.30
CA LEU A 377 -3.27 15.90 3.69
C LEU A 377 -4.42 15.19 4.42
N PRO A 378 -4.11 14.17 5.24
CA PRO A 378 -5.11 13.59 6.09
C PRO A 378 -5.62 14.64 7.09
N PRO A 379 -6.89 14.57 7.52
CA PRO A 379 -7.41 15.46 8.54
C PRO A 379 -6.64 15.30 9.87
N SER A 380 -6.71 16.30 10.75
CA SER A 380 -6.14 16.18 12.09
C SER A 380 -6.83 15.05 12.86
N LYS A 381 -6.16 14.52 13.89
CA LYS A 381 -6.67 13.35 14.64
C LYS A 381 -8.00 13.59 15.36
N ASP A 382 -8.26 14.84 15.73
CA ASP A 382 -9.47 15.32 16.39
C ASP A 382 -10.53 15.90 15.44
N SER A 383 -10.20 16.05 14.14
CA SER A 383 -11.15 16.52 13.13
C SER A 383 -12.35 15.59 13.02
N PRO A 384 -13.58 16.13 12.87
CA PRO A 384 -14.77 15.30 12.68
C PRO A 384 -14.71 14.55 11.34
N ILE A 385 -14.78 13.22 11.40
CA ILE A 385 -14.87 12.35 10.22
C ILE A 385 -16.23 11.67 10.23
N ILE A 386 -16.94 11.77 9.10
CA ILE A 386 -18.21 11.09 8.87
C ILE A 386 -18.01 9.95 7.89
N ILE A 387 -18.56 8.78 8.22
CA ILE A 387 -18.67 7.64 7.30
C ILE A 387 -20.15 7.41 7.05
N VAL A 388 -20.55 7.32 5.78
CA VAL A 388 -21.92 7.01 5.38
C VAL A 388 -21.98 5.56 4.91
N GLY A 389 -22.78 4.75 5.59
CA GLY A 389 -22.85 3.30 5.41
C GLY A 389 -22.13 2.55 6.52
N ALA A 390 -22.85 1.70 7.24
CA ALA A 390 -22.36 0.82 8.30
C ALA A 390 -22.26 -0.65 7.83
N GLY A 391 -22.14 -0.88 6.51
CA GLY A 391 -21.74 -2.18 5.98
C GLY A 391 -20.27 -2.49 6.25
N VAL A 392 -19.79 -3.64 5.76
CA VAL A 392 -18.43 -4.14 6.02
C VAL A 392 -17.31 -3.11 5.79
N PHE A 393 -17.40 -2.31 4.72
CA PHE A 393 -16.38 -1.30 4.41
C PHE A 393 -16.46 -0.07 5.32
N GLY A 394 -17.66 0.34 5.74
CA GLY A 394 -17.83 1.41 6.72
C GLY A 394 -17.28 1.02 8.08
N LEU A 395 -17.61 -0.20 8.54
CA LEU A 395 -17.10 -0.76 9.79
C LEU A 395 -15.57 -0.88 9.76
N SER A 396 -15.01 -1.50 8.73
CA SER A 396 -13.56 -1.65 8.56
C SER A 396 -12.85 -0.29 8.54
N THR A 397 -13.36 0.67 7.77
CA THR A 397 -12.82 2.05 7.71
C THR A 397 -12.84 2.70 9.09
N SER A 398 -13.94 2.57 9.83
CA SER A 398 -14.09 3.18 11.16
C SER A 398 -13.11 2.60 12.19
N ILE A 399 -12.94 1.27 12.22
CA ILE A 399 -11.98 0.58 13.10
C ILE A 399 -10.57 1.06 12.81
N HIS A 400 -10.19 1.10 11.53
CA HIS A 400 -8.84 1.47 11.13
C HIS A 400 -8.53 2.96 11.33
N LEU A 401 -9.51 3.85 11.17
CA LEU A 401 -9.34 5.25 11.56
C LEU A 401 -9.12 5.36 13.07
N ALA A 402 -9.94 4.69 13.89
CA ALA A 402 -9.80 4.75 15.34
C ALA A 402 -8.46 4.18 15.82
N GLN A 403 -8.02 3.04 15.28
CA GLN A 403 -6.70 2.46 15.55
C GLN A 403 -5.54 3.39 15.17
N ARG A 404 -5.72 4.21 14.12
CA ARG A 404 -4.77 5.25 13.69
C ARG A 404 -4.84 6.53 14.53
N GLY A 405 -5.57 6.52 15.64
CA GLY A 405 -5.65 7.60 16.62
C GLY A 405 -6.67 8.69 16.28
N TYR A 406 -7.54 8.49 15.29
CA TYR A 406 -8.65 9.42 15.04
C TYR A 406 -9.72 9.26 16.12
N THR A 407 -10.11 10.34 16.78
CA THR A 407 -10.96 10.30 17.99
C THR A 407 -12.38 10.79 17.76
N ASN A 408 -12.67 11.37 16.59
CA ASN A 408 -13.92 12.07 16.30
C ASN A 408 -14.61 11.47 15.07
N ILE A 409 -14.91 10.18 15.12
CA ILE A 409 -15.51 9.42 14.02
C ILE A 409 -16.98 9.15 14.31
N THR A 410 -17.86 9.43 13.34
CA THR A 410 -19.28 9.06 13.41
C THR A 410 -19.70 8.33 12.14
N VAL A 411 -20.32 7.16 12.29
CA VAL A 411 -20.88 6.37 11.18
C VAL A 411 -22.39 6.56 11.15
N PHE A 412 -22.95 6.84 9.97
CA PHE A 412 -24.38 7.00 9.73
C PHE A 412 -24.89 5.91 8.80
N ASP A 413 -25.99 5.25 9.16
CA ASP A 413 -26.71 4.32 8.30
C ASP A 413 -28.22 4.36 8.55
N SER A 414 -29.00 4.14 7.49
CA SER A 414 -30.46 4.04 7.57
C SER A 414 -30.97 2.78 8.28
N LYS A 415 -30.13 1.77 8.50
CA LYS A 415 -30.53 0.50 9.11
C LYS A 415 -30.09 0.43 10.58
N PRO A 416 -30.98 0.04 11.51
CA PRO A 416 -30.66 -0.10 12.94
C PRO A 416 -29.89 -1.40 13.22
N TYR A 417 -28.68 -1.54 12.66
CA TYR A 417 -27.94 -2.82 12.64
C TYR A 417 -27.60 -3.41 14.02
N ASP A 418 -27.54 -2.60 15.08
CA ASP A 418 -27.36 -3.09 16.45
C ASP A 418 -28.63 -3.69 17.07
N GLU A 419 -29.80 -3.39 16.52
CA GLU A 419 -31.07 -4.00 16.92
C GLU A 419 -31.38 -5.26 16.10
N ILE A 420 -31.17 -5.17 14.77
CA ILE A 420 -31.49 -6.26 13.82
C ILE A 420 -30.31 -7.20 13.53
N LEU A 421 -29.18 -6.99 14.20
CA LEU A 421 -28.02 -7.89 14.22
C LEU A 421 -27.50 -8.31 12.84
N TYR A 422 -27.53 -7.40 11.86
CA TYR A 422 -27.16 -7.68 10.45
C TYR A 422 -27.90 -8.88 9.82
N SER A 423 -29.04 -9.29 10.39
CA SER A 423 -29.82 -10.42 9.91
C SER A 423 -30.59 -10.03 8.66
N TYR A 424 -30.34 -10.76 7.56
CA TYR A 424 -31.14 -10.64 6.34
C TYR A 424 -32.63 -10.92 6.60
N PHE A 425 -32.96 -11.78 7.57
CA PHE A 425 -34.33 -12.14 7.90
C PHE A 425 -35.07 -11.01 8.63
N ASP A 426 -34.34 -10.07 9.22
CA ASP A 426 -34.86 -8.96 10.03
C ASP A 426 -34.64 -7.60 9.37
N SER A 427 -35.01 -7.48 8.08
CA SER A 427 -35.02 -6.23 7.29
C SER A 427 -33.67 -5.67 6.77
N CYS A 428 -32.56 -6.40 6.95
CA CYS A 428 -31.29 -6.01 6.34
C CYS A 428 -31.22 -6.36 4.84
N ASP A 429 -30.72 -5.44 4.02
CA ASP A 429 -30.56 -5.59 2.57
C ASP A 429 -29.15 -5.24 2.06
N SER A 430 -28.20 -4.91 2.93
CA SER A 430 -26.81 -4.72 2.51
C SER A 430 -26.16 -6.05 2.11
N ALA A 431 -25.18 -5.99 1.19
CA ALA A 431 -24.46 -7.18 0.71
C ALA A 431 -23.74 -7.94 1.83
N SER A 432 -23.31 -7.23 2.87
CA SER A 432 -22.62 -7.76 4.04
C SER A 432 -23.56 -8.34 5.11
N SER A 433 -24.85 -7.97 5.08
CA SER A 433 -25.89 -8.59 5.92
C SER A 433 -26.33 -9.91 5.28
N ASP A 434 -25.53 -10.94 5.51
CA ASP A 434 -25.67 -12.25 4.89
C ASP A 434 -25.25 -13.34 5.88
N ILE A 435 -25.70 -14.58 5.67
CA ILE A 435 -25.37 -15.69 6.56
C ILE A 435 -23.87 -16.01 6.47
N ASN A 436 -23.31 -15.98 5.26
CA ASN A 436 -21.93 -16.37 5.01
C ASN A 436 -21.35 -15.77 3.71
N LYS A 437 -20.02 -15.63 3.64
CA LYS A 437 -19.28 -15.20 2.43
C LYS A 437 -18.00 -16.01 2.27
N ILE A 438 -17.59 -16.24 1.01
CA ILE A 438 -16.39 -17.03 0.71
C ILE A 438 -15.16 -16.21 1.03
N ILE A 439 -14.17 -16.85 1.66
CA ILE A 439 -12.81 -16.35 1.76
C ILE A 439 -11.93 -17.28 0.92
N ARG A 440 -11.13 -16.69 0.03
CA ARG A 440 -10.14 -17.41 -0.79
C ARG A 440 -8.88 -16.57 -0.92
N SER A 441 -7.75 -17.22 -1.16
CA SER A 441 -6.44 -16.57 -1.22
C SER A 441 -5.88 -16.46 -2.63
N ALA A 442 -6.27 -17.35 -3.55
CA ALA A 442 -5.72 -17.30 -4.90
C ALA A 442 -6.63 -16.61 -5.92
N TYR A 443 -6.01 -15.83 -6.81
CA TYR A 443 -6.68 -15.02 -7.84
C TYR A 443 -5.97 -15.09 -9.21
N GLY A 444 -5.48 -16.28 -9.61
CA GLY A 444 -4.83 -16.46 -10.89
C GLY A 444 -3.57 -15.60 -11.01
N SER A 445 -3.50 -14.73 -12.02
CA SER A 445 -2.37 -13.79 -12.22
C SER A 445 -2.51 -12.47 -11.47
N GLN A 446 -3.62 -12.23 -10.76
CA GLN A 446 -3.86 -10.99 -10.01
C GLN A 446 -3.31 -11.13 -8.58
N THR A 447 -1.99 -11.11 -8.45
CA THR A 447 -1.30 -11.35 -7.16
C THR A 447 -1.59 -10.28 -6.11
N GLU A 448 -1.99 -9.08 -6.52
CA GLU A 448 -2.41 -8.01 -5.61
C GLU A 448 -3.58 -8.42 -4.69
N TYR A 449 -4.54 -9.22 -5.19
CA TYR A 449 -5.63 -9.74 -4.37
C TYR A 449 -5.21 -10.90 -3.48
N GLN A 450 -4.21 -11.67 -3.92
CA GLN A 450 -3.62 -12.73 -3.12
C GLN A 450 -2.91 -12.15 -1.90
N ASP A 451 -2.14 -11.09 -2.08
CA ASP A 451 -1.44 -10.40 -1.00
C ASP A 451 -2.45 -9.79 0.00
N LEU A 452 -3.47 -9.07 -0.51
CA LEU A 452 -4.55 -8.53 0.31
C LEU A 452 -5.32 -9.62 1.08
N SER A 453 -5.55 -10.78 0.46
CA SER A 453 -6.21 -11.91 1.14
C SER A 453 -5.35 -12.52 2.23
N THR A 454 -4.04 -12.63 2.01
CA THR A 454 -3.08 -13.13 3.00
C THR A 454 -3.03 -12.22 4.24
N GLU A 455 -3.05 -10.90 4.03
CA GLU A 455 -3.21 -9.93 5.12
C GLU A 455 -4.54 -10.11 5.86
N ALA A 456 -5.65 -10.24 5.13
CA ALA A 456 -6.98 -10.40 5.70
C ALA A 456 -7.11 -11.70 6.53
N LEU A 457 -6.53 -12.82 6.09
CA LEU A 457 -6.54 -14.09 6.82
C LEU A 457 -5.87 -13.97 8.19
N SER A 458 -4.77 -13.22 8.27
CA SER A 458 -4.10 -12.93 9.53
C SER A 458 -5.02 -12.15 10.49
N ALA A 459 -5.79 -11.20 9.97
CA ALA A 459 -6.77 -10.45 10.76
C ALA A 459 -7.95 -11.32 11.22
N TRP A 460 -8.47 -12.21 10.35
CA TRP A 460 -9.53 -13.15 10.72
C TRP A 460 -9.11 -14.09 11.85
N ALA A 461 -7.88 -14.62 11.78
CA ALA A 461 -7.33 -15.45 12.84
C ALA A 461 -7.22 -14.67 14.17
N ALA A 462 -6.77 -13.41 14.12
CA ALA A 462 -6.68 -12.55 15.29
C ALA A 462 -8.07 -12.25 15.89
N TRP A 463 -9.08 -11.94 15.07
CA TRP A 463 -10.44 -11.67 15.56
C TRP A 463 -11.10 -12.92 16.17
N ASN A 464 -10.89 -14.09 15.57
CA ASN A 464 -11.33 -15.37 16.16
C ASN A 464 -10.68 -15.63 17.52
N ALA A 465 -9.40 -15.28 17.69
CA ALA A 465 -8.72 -15.41 18.98
C ALA A 465 -9.24 -14.39 20.00
N GLU A 466 -9.45 -13.14 19.59
CA GLU A 466 -9.99 -12.06 20.42
C GLU A 466 -11.40 -12.40 20.94
N LEU A 467 -12.30 -12.87 20.06
CA LEU A 467 -13.66 -13.24 20.43
C LEU A 467 -13.71 -14.28 21.57
N LYS A 468 -12.77 -15.23 21.59
CA LYS A 468 -12.69 -16.26 22.65
C LYS A 468 -12.29 -15.70 24.02
N THR A 469 -11.70 -14.50 24.05
CA THR A 469 -11.27 -13.85 25.31
C THR A 469 -12.34 -12.97 25.94
N ILE A 470 -13.44 -12.71 25.22
CA ILE A 470 -14.53 -11.88 25.71
C ILE A 470 -15.31 -12.66 26.78
N ASN A 471 -15.39 -12.12 27.99
CA ASN A 471 -16.13 -12.72 29.10
C ASN A 471 -17.64 -12.52 28.92
N ASP A 472 -18.39 -13.61 28.83
CA ASP A 472 -19.86 -13.63 28.72
C ASP A 472 -20.58 -13.58 30.11
N ASN A 473 -19.82 -13.33 31.18
CA ASN A 473 -20.37 -13.24 32.54
C ASN A 473 -21.00 -11.86 32.75
N ASN A 474 -22.29 -11.78 32.43
CA ASN A 474 -23.21 -10.63 32.48
C ASN A 474 -23.28 -9.81 33.80
N HIS A 475 -22.16 -9.25 34.29
CA HIS A 475 -22.18 -8.30 35.40
C HIS A 475 -21.64 -6.91 35.05
N ASP A 476 -20.87 -6.76 33.96
CA ASP A 476 -20.22 -5.48 33.61
C ASP A 476 -20.71 -4.84 32.30
N GLY A 477 -21.70 -5.44 31.61
CA GLY A 477 -22.26 -4.88 30.36
C GLY A 477 -21.43 -5.11 29.08
N ASP A 478 -20.49 -6.07 29.10
CA ASP A 478 -19.52 -6.34 28.03
C ASP A 478 -19.92 -7.44 27.02
N GLY A 479 -21.12 -8.03 27.13
CA GLY A 479 -21.62 -9.05 26.20
C GLY A 479 -21.94 -8.51 24.79
N ILE A 480 -21.78 -9.36 23.76
CA ILE A 480 -22.12 -9.03 22.37
C ILE A 480 -23.41 -9.75 21.98
N ASN A 481 -24.48 -9.00 21.72
CA ASN A 481 -25.73 -9.58 21.25
C ASN A 481 -25.52 -10.30 19.90
N GLY A 482 -26.01 -11.53 19.78
CA GLY A 482 -25.96 -12.31 18.54
C GLY A 482 -24.67 -13.10 18.30
N ILE A 483 -23.66 -13.00 19.17
CA ILE A 483 -22.42 -13.80 19.07
C ILE A 483 -22.00 -14.29 20.46
N THR A 484 -21.50 -15.51 20.54
CA THR A 484 -20.90 -16.07 21.76
C THR A 484 -19.38 -16.26 21.61
N PRO A 485 -18.61 -16.38 22.70
CA PRO A 485 -17.18 -16.71 22.62
C PRO A 485 -16.86 -18.05 21.91
N ASN A 486 -17.85 -18.93 21.79
CA ASN A 486 -17.75 -20.20 21.05
C ASN A 486 -18.05 -20.07 19.55
N SER A 487 -18.54 -18.90 19.11
CA SER A 487 -18.76 -18.63 17.69
C SER A 487 -17.43 -18.52 16.95
N SER A 488 -17.47 -18.67 15.62
CA SER A 488 -16.32 -18.45 14.75
C SER A 488 -16.69 -17.47 13.65
N LEU A 489 -15.89 -16.42 13.49
CA LEU A 489 -16.08 -15.41 12.45
C LEU A 489 -15.57 -15.90 11.09
N PHE A 490 -14.53 -16.73 11.09
CA PHE A 490 -13.97 -17.39 9.92
C PHE A 490 -13.76 -18.88 10.17
N MET A 491 -14.32 -19.71 9.28
CA MET A 491 -14.16 -21.16 9.25
C MET A 491 -13.24 -21.57 8.09
N PRO A 492 -12.02 -22.08 8.38
CA PRO A 492 -11.08 -22.55 7.37
C PRO A 492 -11.43 -23.99 6.92
N ASN A 493 -12.58 -24.16 6.26
CA ASN A 493 -13.06 -25.46 5.77
C ASN A 493 -12.65 -25.76 4.31
N GLY A 494 -11.69 -25.00 3.77
CA GLY A 494 -11.27 -25.09 2.38
C GLY A 494 -12.25 -24.44 1.40
N TYR A 495 -11.70 -23.96 0.30
CA TYR A 495 -12.44 -23.41 -0.83
C TYR A 495 -12.12 -24.19 -2.10
N LEU A 496 -13.09 -24.91 -2.66
CA LEU A 496 -12.94 -25.61 -3.94
C LEU A 496 -13.44 -24.72 -5.10
N ASN A 497 -12.56 -24.33 -6.01
CA ASN A 497 -12.98 -23.80 -7.31
C ASN A 497 -12.92 -24.92 -8.35
N CYS A 498 -14.06 -25.26 -8.97
CA CYS A 498 -14.16 -26.42 -9.83
C CYS A 498 -15.09 -26.20 -11.03
N SER A 499 -15.07 -27.15 -11.95
CA SER A 499 -15.93 -27.17 -13.12
C SER A 499 -16.26 -28.61 -13.53
N ASP A 500 -17.17 -28.72 -14.49
CA ASP A 500 -17.45 -29.97 -15.22
C ASP A 500 -16.47 -30.25 -16.38
N SER A 501 -15.44 -29.41 -16.54
CA SER A 501 -14.38 -29.58 -17.53
C SER A 501 -13.50 -30.80 -17.25
N THR A 502 -12.90 -31.35 -18.31
CA THR A 502 -11.88 -32.41 -18.22
C THR A 502 -10.46 -31.88 -18.07
N THR A 503 -10.25 -30.56 -18.24
CA THR A 503 -8.94 -29.90 -18.09
C THR A 503 -9.06 -28.66 -17.21
N LEU A 504 -8.02 -28.39 -16.42
CA LEU A 504 -7.96 -27.18 -15.60
C LEU A 504 -7.90 -25.94 -16.49
N PRO A 505 -8.68 -24.89 -16.20
CA PRO A 505 -8.57 -23.61 -16.89
C PRO A 505 -7.22 -22.93 -16.61
N ASP A 506 -6.74 -22.10 -17.55
CA ASP A 506 -5.50 -21.32 -17.41
C ASP A 506 -5.46 -20.48 -16.13
N PHE A 507 -6.62 -19.97 -15.69
CA PHE A 507 -6.73 -19.21 -14.44
C PHE A 507 -6.33 -20.06 -13.22
N GLU A 508 -6.73 -21.33 -13.17
CA GLU A 508 -6.40 -22.22 -12.05
C GLU A 508 -4.93 -22.67 -12.09
N ILE A 509 -4.37 -22.86 -13.29
CA ILE A 509 -2.94 -23.10 -13.47
C ILE A 509 -2.14 -21.91 -12.92
N ALA A 510 -2.53 -20.68 -13.29
CA ALA A 510 -1.89 -19.46 -12.79
C ALA A 510 -2.02 -19.32 -11.27
N THR A 511 -3.17 -19.68 -10.69
CA THR A 511 -3.39 -19.72 -9.23
C THR A 511 -2.34 -20.59 -8.54
N ILE A 512 -2.11 -21.81 -9.04
CA ILE A 512 -1.13 -22.74 -8.46
C ILE A 512 0.28 -22.16 -8.58
N GLU A 513 0.66 -21.73 -9.78
CA GLU A 513 2.00 -21.21 -10.03
C GLU A 513 2.35 -19.99 -9.18
N ASN A 514 1.42 -19.05 -9.00
CA ASN A 514 1.69 -17.82 -8.28
C ASN A 514 1.66 -17.98 -6.76
N MET A 515 0.82 -18.88 -6.23
CA MET A 515 0.89 -19.27 -4.82
C MET A 515 2.22 -19.97 -4.50
N GLU A 516 2.70 -20.85 -5.40
CA GLU A 516 4.01 -21.51 -5.26
C GLU A 516 5.17 -20.49 -5.33
N LYS A 517 5.14 -19.56 -6.29
CA LYS A 517 6.16 -18.48 -6.40
C LYS A 517 6.18 -17.57 -5.18
N ALA A 518 5.03 -17.33 -4.55
CA ALA A 518 4.91 -16.55 -3.32
C ALA A 518 5.32 -17.33 -2.05
N GLY A 519 5.71 -18.61 -2.17
CA GLY A 519 6.14 -19.43 -1.04
C GLY A 519 5.00 -20.10 -0.26
N HIS A 520 3.76 -20.05 -0.77
CA HIS A 520 2.60 -20.73 -0.18
C HIS A 520 2.50 -22.18 -0.67
N HIS A 521 3.60 -22.93 -0.56
CA HIS A 521 3.73 -24.29 -1.08
C HIS A 521 2.65 -25.24 -0.53
N GLY A 522 2.04 -26.02 -1.42
CA GLY A 522 1.03 -27.02 -1.03
C GLY A 522 -0.25 -26.43 -0.44
N SER A 523 -0.53 -25.16 -0.74
CA SER A 523 -1.80 -24.51 -0.38
C SER A 523 -2.91 -24.73 -1.41
N GLN A 524 -2.55 -24.89 -2.69
CA GLN A 524 -3.47 -25.09 -3.82
C GLN A 524 -3.36 -26.53 -4.33
N LEU A 525 -4.42 -27.33 -4.15
CA LEU A 525 -4.39 -28.78 -4.36
C LEU A 525 -5.29 -29.20 -5.53
N ILE A 526 -4.75 -29.89 -6.53
CA ILE A 526 -5.54 -30.38 -7.66
C ILE A 526 -6.31 -31.63 -7.23
N ASN A 527 -7.63 -31.61 -7.38
CA ASN A 527 -8.53 -32.61 -6.80
C ASN A 527 -8.54 -34.00 -7.47
N ASN A 528 -7.72 -34.22 -8.49
CA ASN A 528 -7.51 -35.53 -9.14
C ASN A 528 -6.03 -35.97 -9.18
N LYS A 529 -5.11 -35.22 -8.57
CA LYS A 529 -3.68 -35.54 -8.53
C LYS A 529 -3.34 -36.28 -7.24
N GLN A 530 -2.80 -37.49 -7.36
CA GLN A 530 -2.57 -38.38 -6.20
C GLN A 530 -1.74 -37.77 -5.06
N ALA A 531 -0.66 -37.05 -5.39
CA ALA A 531 0.15 -36.36 -4.38
C ALA A 531 -0.65 -35.28 -3.63
N ASP A 532 -1.52 -34.57 -4.33
CA ASP A 532 -2.32 -33.48 -3.76
C ASP A 532 -3.50 -34.05 -2.95
N ILE A 533 -4.07 -35.18 -3.38
CA ILE A 533 -5.06 -35.95 -2.62
C ILE A 533 -4.47 -36.39 -1.28
N GLN A 534 -3.27 -37.00 -1.31
CA GLN A 534 -2.58 -37.40 -0.09
C GLN A 534 -2.33 -36.21 0.85
N LEU A 535 -1.86 -35.08 0.31
CA LEU A 535 -1.63 -33.87 1.09
C LEU A 535 -2.92 -33.29 1.68
N ALA A 536 -4.04 -33.37 0.95
CA ALA A 536 -5.35 -32.99 1.47
C ALA A 536 -5.79 -33.90 2.63
N SER A 537 -5.58 -35.22 2.52
CA SER A 537 -5.85 -36.18 3.60
C SER A 537 -5.02 -35.88 4.85
N GLU A 538 -3.72 -35.58 4.68
CA GLU A 538 -2.82 -35.19 5.78
C GLU A 538 -3.29 -33.89 6.48
N LYS A 539 -3.90 -32.97 5.73
CA LYS A 539 -4.51 -31.74 6.25
C LYS A 539 -5.93 -31.92 6.80
N GLY A 540 -6.52 -33.12 6.67
CA GLY A 540 -7.91 -33.39 7.06
C GLY A 540 -8.96 -32.74 6.15
N LEU A 541 -8.61 -32.42 4.91
CA LEU A 541 -9.45 -31.73 3.93
C LEU A 541 -9.84 -32.59 2.72
N GLU A 542 -9.61 -33.91 2.75
CA GLU A 542 -9.96 -34.81 1.64
C GLU A 542 -11.46 -34.74 1.26
N TYR A 543 -12.34 -34.51 2.24
CA TYR A 543 -13.79 -34.32 2.02
C TYR A 543 -14.11 -33.17 1.05
N ALA A 544 -13.20 -32.20 0.91
CA ALA A 544 -13.39 -31.01 0.12
C ALA A 544 -13.05 -31.20 -1.38
N LEU A 545 -12.39 -32.29 -1.75
CA LEU A 545 -11.89 -32.49 -3.12
C LEU A 545 -13.00 -32.86 -4.12
N GLN A 546 -13.94 -33.70 -3.68
CA GLN A 546 -15.08 -34.18 -4.48
C GLN A 546 -16.36 -34.08 -3.65
N PRO A 547 -16.87 -32.84 -3.40
CA PRO A 547 -17.97 -32.64 -2.47
C PRO A 547 -19.34 -32.97 -3.06
N PHE A 548 -19.45 -33.31 -4.36
CA PHE A 548 -20.71 -33.54 -5.06
C PHE A 548 -20.91 -35.02 -5.43
N SER A 549 -22.13 -35.37 -5.84
CA SER A 549 -22.45 -36.73 -6.31
C SER A 549 -21.78 -37.08 -7.64
N LYS A 550 -21.41 -36.07 -8.44
CA LYS A 550 -20.61 -36.21 -9.67
C LYS A 550 -19.18 -35.72 -9.42
N ASN A 551 -18.22 -36.39 -10.05
CA ASN A 551 -16.84 -35.94 -10.04
C ASN A 551 -16.70 -34.61 -10.79
N VAL A 552 -15.91 -33.71 -10.22
CA VAL A 552 -15.55 -32.40 -10.78
C VAL A 552 -14.03 -32.27 -10.85
N LEU A 553 -13.55 -31.39 -11.73
CA LEU A 553 -12.14 -31.02 -11.78
C LEU A 553 -11.95 -29.61 -11.23
N GLY A 554 -10.97 -29.44 -10.34
CA GLY A 554 -10.73 -28.16 -9.72
C GLY A 554 -9.50 -28.11 -8.82
N VAL A 555 -9.34 -26.95 -8.19
CA VAL A 555 -8.28 -26.65 -7.23
C VAL A 555 -8.91 -26.34 -5.88
N LEU A 556 -8.48 -27.06 -4.86
CA LEU A 556 -8.81 -26.80 -3.47
C LEU A 556 -7.78 -25.82 -2.90
N ASP A 557 -8.25 -24.62 -2.57
CA ASP A 557 -7.52 -23.65 -1.77
C ASP A 557 -7.67 -24.01 -0.28
N THR A 558 -6.60 -24.50 0.32
CA THR A 558 -6.57 -24.96 1.72
C THR A 558 -6.48 -23.82 2.73
N THR A 559 -6.17 -22.59 2.29
CA THR A 559 -6.21 -21.40 3.17
C THR A 559 -7.59 -20.75 3.17
N GLY A 560 -8.44 -21.11 2.20
CA GLY A 560 -9.79 -20.59 2.06
C GLY A 560 -10.84 -21.25 2.96
N GLY A 561 -12.08 -20.78 2.81
CA GLY A 561 -13.25 -21.25 3.53
C GLY A 561 -14.38 -20.22 3.46
N HIS A 562 -15.07 -20.00 4.58
CA HIS A 562 -16.09 -18.96 4.66
C HIS A 562 -16.12 -18.23 5.99
N THR A 563 -16.58 -16.98 5.94
CA THR A 563 -16.92 -16.17 7.11
C THR A 563 -18.43 -16.21 7.36
N LEU A 564 -18.83 -16.12 8.63
CA LEU A 564 -20.21 -15.80 9.03
C LEU A 564 -20.37 -14.28 8.97
N ALA A 565 -21.00 -13.78 7.91
CA ALA A 565 -20.88 -12.38 7.52
C ALA A 565 -21.65 -11.42 8.43
N ASP A 566 -22.83 -11.83 8.89
CA ASP A 566 -23.60 -11.16 9.93
C ASP A 566 -22.80 -11.06 11.24
N LYS A 567 -22.28 -12.19 11.76
CA LYS A 567 -21.47 -12.24 12.99
C LYS A 567 -20.19 -11.43 12.85
N ALA A 568 -19.53 -11.46 11.69
CA ALA A 568 -18.38 -10.61 11.43
C ALA A 568 -18.73 -9.12 11.50
N CYS A 569 -19.86 -8.70 10.94
CA CYS A 569 -20.31 -7.31 11.01
C CYS A 569 -20.71 -6.90 12.45
N ILE A 570 -21.41 -7.76 13.19
CA ILE A 570 -21.72 -7.52 14.61
C ILE A 570 -20.42 -7.34 15.41
N PHE A 571 -19.43 -8.23 15.23
CA PHE A 571 -18.16 -8.15 15.94
C PHE A 571 -17.37 -6.89 15.56
N ALA A 572 -17.35 -6.53 14.27
CA ALA A 572 -16.73 -5.30 13.80
C ALA A 572 -17.40 -4.05 14.38
N LEU A 573 -18.74 -4.02 14.45
CA LEU A 573 -19.51 -2.95 15.09
C LEU A 573 -19.18 -2.81 16.57
N TYR A 574 -19.13 -3.92 17.31
CA TYR A 574 -18.69 -3.94 18.71
C TYR A 574 -17.29 -3.37 18.87
N LYS A 575 -16.35 -3.84 18.05
CA LYS A 575 -14.95 -3.40 18.09
C LYS A 575 -14.81 -1.90 17.80
N ALA A 576 -15.53 -1.40 16.80
CA ALA A 576 -15.56 0.03 16.48
C ALA A 576 -16.10 0.86 17.66
N LYS A 577 -17.22 0.43 18.28
CA LYS A 577 -17.78 1.09 19.47
C LYS A 577 -16.77 1.09 20.64
N LYS A 578 -16.09 -0.02 20.90
CA LYS A 578 -15.03 -0.12 21.92
C LYS A 578 -13.83 0.81 21.66
N LEU A 579 -13.55 1.09 20.39
CA LEU A 579 -12.52 2.06 19.97
C LEU A 579 -13.01 3.52 20.01
N GLY A 580 -14.24 3.79 20.48
CA GLY A 580 -14.78 5.14 20.63
C GLY A 580 -15.50 5.70 19.39
N VAL A 581 -15.72 4.88 18.36
CA VAL A 581 -16.50 5.28 17.18
C VAL A 581 -17.97 5.44 17.57
N ARG A 582 -18.59 6.55 17.13
CA ARG A 582 -20.02 6.80 17.33
C ARG A 582 -20.84 6.32 16.15
N PHE A 583 -22.07 5.89 16.41
CA PHE A 583 -22.96 5.35 15.40
C PHE A 583 -24.33 6.02 15.48
N VAL A 584 -24.90 6.35 14.33
CA VAL A 584 -26.28 6.81 14.16
C VAL A 584 -26.94 5.85 13.17
N LEU A 585 -27.61 4.83 13.72
CA LEU A 585 -28.20 3.70 12.98
C LEU A 585 -29.72 3.80 13.09
N ASP A 586 -30.35 4.51 12.16
CA ASP A 586 -31.77 4.83 12.25
C ASP A 586 -32.35 5.17 10.86
N PRO A 587 -33.58 4.74 10.53
CA PRO A 587 -34.22 5.00 9.24
C PRO A 587 -34.34 6.48 8.84
N GLU A 588 -34.40 7.40 9.82
CA GLU A 588 -34.49 8.85 9.60
C GLU A 588 -33.22 9.58 10.05
N LEU A 589 -32.75 9.34 11.27
CA LEU A 589 -31.60 10.04 11.86
C LEU A 589 -30.27 9.62 11.22
N GLY A 590 -30.17 8.37 10.76
CA GLY A 590 -28.96 7.82 10.14
C GLY A 590 -28.97 7.84 8.62
N LYS A 591 -30.12 8.14 7.99
CA LYS A 591 -30.28 8.14 6.53
C LYS A 591 -29.70 9.40 5.91
N PHE A 592 -28.57 9.27 5.22
CA PHE A 592 -27.97 10.34 4.42
C PHE A 592 -28.91 10.83 3.31
N THR A 593 -28.97 12.15 3.10
CA THR A 593 -29.74 12.77 2.00
C THR A 593 -28.90 13.65 1.09
N SER A 594 -27.97 14.45 1.63
CA SER A 594 -27.17 15.37 0.81
C SER A 594 -25.88 15.81 1.50
N PHE A 595 -24.93 16.31 0.70
CA PHE A 595 -23.71 16.95 1.20
C PHE A 595 -23.95 18.42 1.57
N ILE A 596 -23.21 18.88 2.58
CA ILE A 596 -23.10 20.30 2.91
C ILE A 596 -21.86 20.86 2.21
N TYR A 597 -22.03 21.99 1.52
CA TYR A 597 -20.97 22.65 0.77
C TYR A 597 -20.53 23.95 1.46
N ASP A 598 -19.23 24.23 1.44
CA ASP A 598 -18.69 25.53 1.83
C ASP A 598 -19.22 26.62 0.88
N SER A 599 -19.74 27.71 1.43
CA SER A 599 -20.22 28.87 0.68
C SER A 599 -19.11 29.60 -0.09
N ALA A 600 -17.85 29.44 0.32
CA ALA A 600 -16.67 29.96 -0.39
C ALA A 600 -16.17 29.04 -1.52
N SER A 601 -16.87 27.93 -1.80
CA SER A 601 -16.51 27.03 -2.90
C SER A 601 -16.49 27.77 -4.24
N ASN A 602 -15.45 27.53 -5.06
CA ASN A 602 -15.36 28.08 -6.40
C ASN A 602 -15.96 27.11 -7.44
N SER A 603 -16.11 27.56 -8.69
CA SER A 603 -16.73 26.74 -9.75
C SER A 603 -15.93 25.50 -10.16
N ALA A 604 -14.62 25.44 -9.85
CA ALA A 604 -13.74 24.36 -10.24
C ALA A 604 -13.57 23.28 -9.16
N THR A 605 -13.81 23.61 -7.89
CA THR A 605 -13.68 22.65 -6.77
C THR A 605 -14.66 23.01 -5.66
N LYS A 606 -15.50 22.04 -5.29
CA LYS A 606 -16.46 22.18 -4.19
C LYS A 606 -15.86 21.60 -2.91
N THR A 607 -15.95 22.32 -1.80
CA THR A 607 -15.51 21.81 -0.51
C THR A 607 -16.71 21.26 0.25
N ILE A 608 -16.64 19.99 0.65
CA ILE A 608 -17.64 19.35 1.50
C ILE A 608 -17.28 19.59 2.97
N THR A 609 -18.26 20.07 3.74
CA THR A 609 -18.09 20.41 5.16
C THR A 609 -19.01 19.60 6.08
N GLY A 610 -19.73 18.61 5.53
CA GLY A 610 -20.64 17.77 6.30
C GLY A 610 -21.69 17.06 5.45
N ILE A 611 -22.69 16.50 6.13
CA ILE A 611 -23.85 15.83 5.54
C ILE A 611 -25.16 16.33 6.16
N THR A 612 -26.27 16.10 5.44
CA THR A 612 -27.63 16.24 5.96
C THR A 612 -28.29 14.85 6.02
N THR A 613 -29.04 14.61 7.09
CA THR A 613 -29.82 13.37 7.32
C THR A 613 -31.30 13.57 7.03
N ALA A 614 -32.10 12.50 6.97
CA ALA A 614 -33.51 12.57 6.56
C ALA A 614 -34.40 13.32 7.56
N ASP A 615 -33.99 13.41 8.83
CA ASP A 615 -34.60 14.28 9.84
C ASP A 615 -34.30 15.79 9.64
N GLY A 616 -33.56 16.14 8.58
CA GLY A 616 -33.21 17.50 8.21
C GLY A 616 -32.04 18.09 9.01
N LYS A 617 -31.39 17.31 9.89
CA LYS A 617 -30.24 17.80 10.67
C LYS A 617 -28.96 17.85 9.85
N HIS A 618 -28.11 18.81 10.20
CA HIS A 618 -26.79 19.01 9.62
C HIS A 618 -25.70 18.47 10.54
N HIS A 619 -24.77 17.70 9.97
CA HIS A 619 -23.64 17.11 10.67
C HIS A 619 -22.34 17.55 10.02
N ALA A 620 -21.54 18.34 10.74
CA ALA A 620 -20.28 18.86 10.24
C ALA A 620 -19.19 17.77 10.17
N ALA A 621 -18.35 17.84 9.14
CA ALA A 621 -17.21 16.95 8.94
C ALA A 621 -16.08 17.67 8.19
N SER A 622 -14.83 17.33 8.52
CA SER A 622 -13.65 17.68 7.72
C SER A 622 -13.41 16.66 6.61
N LEU A 623 -13.94 15.45 6.76
CA LEU A 623 -13.89 14.38 5.77
C LEU A 623 -15.16 13.55 5.83
N VAL A 624 -15.78 13.32 4.67
CA VAL A 624 -16.88 12.38 4.48
C VAL A 624 -16.40 11.21 3.64
N VAL A 625 -16.63 9.99 4.12
CA VAL A 625 -16.33 8.74 3.41
C VAL A 625 -17.64 8.04 3.04
N ILE A 626 -17.86 7.78 1.75
CA ILE A 626 -19.06 7.09 1.26
C ILE A 626 -18.77 5.60 1.11
N CYS A 627 -19.44 4.78 1.94
CA CYS A 627 -19.34 3.33 2.02
C CYS A 627 -20.71 2.66 1.81
N CYS A 628 -21.54 3.19 0.90
CA CYS A 628 -22.94 2.80 0.73
C CYS A 628 -23.16 1.57 -0.19
N GLY A 629 -22.09 0.82 -0.53
CA GLY A 629 -22.17 -0.37 -1.38
C GLY A 629 -22.97 -0.12 -2.66
N GLY A 630 -23.98 -0.95 -2.93
CA GLY A 630 -24.87 -0.88 -4.09
C GLY A 630 -25.62 0.45 -4.26
N TRP A 631 -25.74 1.28 -3.24
CA TRP A 631 -26.39 2.59 -3.34
C TRP A 631 -25.43 3.70 -3.77
N THR A 632 -24.11 3.47 -3.70
CA THR A 632 -23.11 4.51 -3.95
C THR A 632 -23.24 5.22 -5.31
N PRO A 633 -23.47 4.52 -6.45
CA PRO A 633 -23.63 5.20 -7.74
C PRO A 633 -24.78 6.21 -7.79
N SER A 634 -25.90 5.93 -7.11
CA SER A 634 -27.03 6.86 -7.02
C SER A 634 -26.75 8.08 -6.14
N LEU A 635 -25.84 7.96 -5.17
CA LEU A 635 -25.47 9.03 -4.23
C LEU A 635 -24.31 9.89 -4.75
N LEU A 636 -23.52 9.36 -5.69
CA LEU A 636 -22.35 10.02 -6.27
C LEU A 636 -22.40 9.97 -7.81
N PRO A 637 -23.14 10.89 -8.45
CA PRO A 637 -23.21 11.02 -9.92
C PRO A 637 -21.85 11.12 -10.63
N SER A 638 -20.79 11.55 -9.93
CA SER A 638 -19.43 11.60 -10.48
C SER A 638 -18.84 10.21 -10.81
N LEU A 639 -19.51 9.13 -10.42
CA LEU A 639 -19.14 7.76 -10.72
C LEU A 639 -19.77 7.18 -11.98
N ASP A 640 -20.59 7.96 -12.68
CA ASP A 640 -21.21 7.52 -13.92
C ASP A 640 -20.15 6.98 -14.90
N SER A 641 -20.48 5.87 -15.55
CA SER A 641 -19.58 5.12 -16.46
C SER A 641 -18.36 4.45 -15.81
N LEU A 642 -18.10 4.68 -14.51
CA LEU A 642 -17.01 4.01 -13.77
C LEU A 642 -17.52 2.90 -12.88
N CYS A 643 -18.70 3.09 -12.28
CA CYS A 643 -19.31 2.15 -11.36
C CYS A 643 -20.80 1.96 -11.65
N GLU A 644 -21.26 0.72 -11.57
CA GLU A 644 -22.65 0.36 -11.80
C GLU A 644 -23.16 -0.57 -10.70
N SER A 645 -24.35 -0.25 -10.16
CA SER A 645 -25.01 -1.12 -9.20
C SER A 645 -25.58 -2.35 -9.89
N THR A 646 -25.15 -3.54 -9.48
CA THR A 646 -25.63 -4.80 -10.07
C THR A 646 -26.07 -5.79 -8.98
N ALA A 647 -26.90 -6.74 -9.37
CA ALA A 647 -27.42 -7.78 -8.50
C ALA A 647 -27.02 -9.18 -8.97
N GLY A 648 -26.55 -9.99 -8.03
CA GLY A 648 -26.53 -11.45 -8.13
C GLY A 648 -27.79 -12.08 -7.53
N SER A 649 -27.95 -13.39 -7.70
CA SER A 649 -29.07 -14.15 -7.12
C SER A 649 -28.60 -15.10 -6.03
N VAL A 650 -29.38 -15.25 -4.97
CA VAL A 650 -29.09 -16.13 -3.84
C VAL A 650 -30.30 -17.00 -3.55
N PHE A 651 -30.05 -18.27 -3.26
CA PHE A 651 -31.02 -19.31 -2.98
C PHE A 651 -30.69 -19.97 -1.65
N MET A 652 -31.72 -20.31 -0.89
CA MET A 652 -31.61 -20.92 0.43
C MET A 652 -32.50 -22.15 0.50
N LEU A 653 -31.94 -23.24 1.01
CA LEU A 653 -32.64 -24.48 1.32
C LEU A 653 -32.60 -24.70 2.83
N ARG A 654 -33.74 -25.00 3.43
CA ARG A 654 -33.85 -25.30 4.87
C ARG A 654 -33.77 -26.81 5.09
N ILE A 655 -32.69 -27.26 5.72
CA ILE A 655 -32.45 -28.65 6.10
C ILE A 655 -32.99 -28.86 7.53
N PRO A 656 -34.01 -29.72 7.72
CA PRO A 656 -34.56 -30.02 9.04
C PRO A 656 -33.50 -30.57 10.00
N GLU A 657 -33.63 -30.28 11.30
CA GLU A 657 -32.70 -30.76 12.33
C GLU A 657 -32.60 -32.29 12.38
N SER A 658 -33.70 -32.98 12.12
CA SER A 658 -33.77 -34.44 12.06
C SER A 658 -33.10 -35.04 10.82
N SER A 659 -32.75 -34.24 9.81
CA SER A 659 -32.17 -34.76 8.57
C SER A 659 -30.67 -35.04 8.73
N PRO A 660 -30.18 -36.25 8.33
CA PRO A 660 -28.75 -36.54 8.34
C PRO A 660 -27.96 -35.63 7.38
N LEU A 661 -28.64 -34.94 6.47
CA LEU A 661 -28.03 -34.00 5.54
C LEU A 661 -27.44 -32.77 6.25
N ARG A 662 -27.88 -32.43 7.47
CA ARG A 662 -27.20 -31.41 8.28
C ARG A 662 -25.76 -31.77 8.53
N GLN A 663 -25.50 -33.02 8.92
CA GLN A 663 -24.13 -33.49 9.17
C GLN A 663 -23.33 -33.62 7.88
N ARG A 664 -23.97 -34.03 6.78
CA ARG A 664 -23.36 -34.16 5.45
C ARG A 664 -22.81 -32.83 4.92
N PHE A 665 -23.57 -31.75 5.10
CA PHE A 665 -23.23 -30.41 4.62
C PHE A 665 -22.62 -29.51 5.69
N HIS A 666 -22.32 -30.05 6.88
CA HIS A 666 -21.65 -29.32 7.94
C HIS A 666 -20.25 -28.88 7.49
N HIS A 667 -19.76 -27.73 7.95
CA HIS A 667 -18.48 -27.16 7.52
C HIS A 667 -17.27 -28.08 7.78
N SER A 668 -17.37 -29.02 8.71
CA SER A 668 -16.32 -30.03 8.94
C SER A 668 -16.28 -31.17 7.92
N ARG A 669 -17.23 -31.20 6.98
CA ARG A 669 -17.41 -32.26 5.97
C ARG A 669 -17.79 -31.74 4.58
N PHE A 670 -17.89 -30.42 4.42
CA PHE A 670 -18.27 -29.80 3.17
C PHE A 670 -17.52 -28.48 3.01
N PRO A 671 -16.92 -28.20 1.84
CA PRO A 671 -16.17 -26.98 1.62
C PRO A 671 -17.08 -25.81 1.24
N SER A 672 -16.52 -24.61 1.27
CA SER A 672 -17.05 -23.53 0.42
C SER A 672 -16.62 -23.81 -1.02
N TRP A 673 -17.44 -23.44 -2.01
CA TRP A 673 -17.14 -23.82 -3.38
C TRP A 673 -17.59 -22.81 -4.42
N SER A 674 -16.98 -22.89 -5.59
CA SER A 674 -17.40 -22.25 -6.83
C SER A 674 -17.41 -23.28 -7.95
N PHE A 675 -18.38 -23.17 -8.85
CA PHE A 675 -18.62 -24.12 -9.92
C PHE A 675 -18.89 -23.38 -11.24
N ASN A 676 -18.14 -23.75 -12.28
CA ASN A 676 -18.26 -23.19 -13.63
C ASN A 676 -18.21 -21.65 -13.64
N MET A 677 -17.27 -21.03 -12.90
CA MET A 677 -17.27 -19.58 -12.69
C MET A 677 -16.94 -18.76 -13.94
N ARG A 678 -16.21 -19.35 -14.89
CA ARG A 678 -15.79 -18.70 -16.15
C ARG A 678 -16.30 -19.42 -17.39
N GLU A 679 -16.81 -20.62 -17.20
CA GLU A 679 -17.34 -21.52 -18.20
C GLU A 679 -18.85 -21.28 -18.39
N HIS A 680 -19.36 -21.63 -19.56
CA HIS A 680 -20.79 -21.67 -19.88
C HIS A 680 -21.57 -20.34 -19.76
N GLY A 681 -20.92 -19.21 -19.45
CA GLY A 681 -21.54 -17.88 -19.44
C GLY A 681 -22.78 -17.83 -18.53
N ALA A 682 -23.94 -17.49 -19.10
CA ALA A 682 -25.22 -17.43 -18.39
C ALA A 682 -25.71 -18.78 -17.85
N ASP A 683 -25.09 -19.90 -18.27
CA ASP A 683 -25.40 -21.24 -17.76
C ASP A 683 -24.46 -21.70 -16.63
N GLY A 684 -23.45 -20.90 -16.27
CA GLY A 684 -22.47 -21.14 -15.20
C GLY A 684 -22.54 -20.13 -14.05
N GLY A 685 -21.45 -19.97 -13.32
CA GLY A 685 -21.27 -18.92 -12.31
C GLY A 685 -21.92 -19.23 -10.97
N LEU A 686 -21.77 -20.45 -10.45
CA LEU A 686 -22.35 -20.84 -9.16
C LEU A 686 -21.32 -20.79 -8.03
N TYR A 687 -21.80 -20.53 -6.82
CA TYR A 687 -21.01 -20.68 -5.60
C TYR A 687 -21.90 -21.14 -4.45
N GLY A 688 -21.32 -21.81 -3.47
CA GLY A 688 -22.08 -22.33 -2.35
C GLY A 688 -21.28 -22.51 -1.07
N PHE A 689 -22.01 -22.83 -0.01
CA PHE A 689 -21.52 -22.85 1.35
C PHE A 689 -21.95 -24.13 2.05
N PRO A 690 -21.25 -24.51 3.13
CA PRO A 690 -21.80 -25.43 4.12
C PRO A 690 -23.13 -24.94 4.68
N VAL A 691 -23.88 -25.88 5.27
CA VAL A 691 -25.09 -25.55 6.02
C VAL A 691 -24.72 -24.78 7.29
N ASP A 692 -25.47 -23.73 7.60
CA ASP A 692 -25.30 -22.96 8.85
C ASP A 692 -25.92 -23.66 10.07
N GLU A 693 -25.79 -23.04 11.25
CA GLU A 693 -26.34 -23.55 12.52
C GLU A 693 -27.88 -23.65 12.53
N ASN A 694 -28.55 -22.83 11.71
CA ASN A 694 -30.01 -22.83 11.56
C ASN A 694 -30.49 -23.86 10.53
N GLY A 695 -29.56 -24.58 9.88
CA GLY A 695 -29.87 -25.56 8.84
C GLY A 695 -30.04 -24.96 7.45
N ILE A 696 -29.57 -23.75 7.19
CA ILE A 696 -29.68 -23.09 5.89
C ILE A 696 -28.48 -23.43 5.03
N LEU A 697 -28.72 -24.14 3.92
CA LEU A 697 -27.76 -24.34 2.85
C LEU A 697 -27.95 -23.24 1.81
N LYS A 698 -26.89 -22.48 1.52
CA LYS A 698 -26.96 -21.32 0.63
C LYS A 698 -26.19 -21.55 -0.66
N ILE A 699 -26.81 -21.19 -1.79
CA ILE A 699 -26.20 -21.20 -3.12
C ILE A 699 -26.42 -19.84 -3.76
N GLY A 700 -25.38 -19.28 -4.37
CA GLY A 700 -25.46 -18.06 -5.16
C GLY A 700 -25.19 -18.31 -6.64
N TYR A 701 -25.77 -17.45 -7.46
CA TYR A 701 -25.60 -17.41 -8.91
C TYR A 701 -25.12 -16.01 -9.33
N ARG A 702 -24.02 -15.99 -10.09
CA ARG A 702 -23.33 -14.80 -10.60
C ARG A 702 -23.10 -14.86 -12.12
N GLY A 703 -23.58 -15.88 -12.83
CA GLY A 703 -23.37 -16.04 -14.28
C GLY A 703 -23.91 -14.86 -15.10
N THR A 704 -25.10 -14.37 -14.75
CA THR A 704 -25.67 -13.12 -15.29
C THR A 704 -25.98 -12.19 -14.13
N LYS A 705 -25.45 -10.97 -14.20
CA LYS A 705 -25.77 -9.89 -13.25
C LYS A 705 -26.89 -9.02 -13.81
N TYR A 706 -27.68 -8.44 -12.92
CA TYR A 706 -28.87 -7.66 -13.29
C TYR A 706 -28.78 -6.23 -12.77
N THR A 707 -29.25 -5.28 -13.57
CA THR A 707 -29.39 -3.87 -13.19
C THR A 707 -30.87 -3.53 -13.00
N ASN A 708 -31.14 -2.44 -12.28
CA ASN A 708 -32.49 -1.88 -12.09
C ASN A 708 -32.44 -0.39 -12.43
N PRO A 709 -32.36 -0.04 -13.71
CA PRO A 709 -32.26 1.34 -14.16
C PRO A 709 -33.49 2.16 -13.72
N GLN A 710 -33.23 3.32 -13.12
CA GLN A 710 -34.23 4.30 -12.71
C GLN A 710 -33.78 5.70 -13.09
N GLN A 711 -34.72 6.52 -13.56
CA GLN A 711 -34.46 7.93 -13.86
C GLN A 711 -34.23 8.71 -12.56
N GLN A 712 -33.09 9.38 -12.47
CA GLN A 712 -32.67 10.19 -11.32
C GLN A 712 -33.10 11.65 -11.47
N SER A 713 -32.99 12.44 -10.41
CA SER A 713 -33.42 13.85 -10.38
C SER A 713 -32.64 14.77 -11.34
N ASP A 714 -31.44 14.36 -11.74
CA ASP A 714 -30.61 15.04 -12.76
C ASP A 714 -30.96 14.62 -14.20
N GLY A 715 -31.98 13.77 -14.37
CA GLY A 715 -32.45 13.28 -15.66
C GLY A 715 -31.67 12.08 -16.21
N GLN A 716 -30.58 11.66 -15.55
CA GLN A 716 -29.80 10.48 -15.96
C GLN A 716 -30.41 9.19 -15.42
N GLU A 717 -30.22 8.11 -16.16
CA GLU A 717 -30.62 6.77 -15.71
C GLU A 717 -29.48 6.13 -14.92
N ARG A 718 -29.78 5.61 -13.73
CA ARG A 718 -28.83 4.85 -12.91
C ARG A 718 -29.47 3.59 -12.38
N SER A 719 -28.70 2.51 -12.30
CA SER A 719 -29.14 1.29 -11.62
C SER A 719 -29.24 1.56 -10.10
N VAL A 720 -30.41 1.30 -9.51
CA VAL A 720 -30.66 1.51 -8.07
C VAL A 720 -31.07 0.19 -7.41
N PRO A 721 -30.51 -0.19 -6.25
CA PRO A 721 -30.91 -1.42 -5.58
C PRO A 721 -32.42 -1.49 -5.28
N VAL A 722 -33.00 -2.66 -5.55
CA VAL A 722 -34.39 -2.99 -5.20
C VAL A 722 -34.44 -4.36 -4.51
N THR A 723 -35.07 -4.41 -3.33
CA THR A 723 -35.12 -5.60 -2.47
C THR A 723 -36.51 -5.83 -1.93
N LYS A 724 -36.73 -6.96 -1.25
CA LYS A 724 -37.99 -7.23 -0.53
C LYS A 724 -38.23 -6.26 0.64
N TRP A 725 -37.19 -5.54 1.07
CA TRP A 725 -37.22 -4.59 2.18
C TRP A 725 -37.35 -3.14 1.73
N SER A 726 -37.24 -2.84 0.42
CA SER A 726 -37.30 -1.48 -0.14
C SER A 726 -38.62 -0.75 0.14
N GLY A 727 -39.73 -1.46 0.34
CA GLY A 727 -41.04 -0.86 0.63
C GLY A 727 -41.32 -0.53 2.11
N ASN A 728 -40.47 -0.98 3.04
CA ASN A 728 -40.69 -0.78 4.49
C ASN A 728 -40.08 0.52 5.03
N LEU A 729 -39.54 1.39 4.16
CA LEU A 729 -38.89 2.66 4.53
C LEU A 729 -39.81 3.89 4.40
N GLY A 730 -41.13 3.70 4.51
CA GLY A 730 -42.11 4.81 4.54
C GLY A 730 -42.52 5.39 3.17
N GLU A 731 -41.87 5.00 2.08
CA GLU A 731 -42.24 5.37 0.72
C GLU A 731 -43.11 4.28 0.07
N THR A 732 -44.42 4.50 0.05
CA THR A 732 -45.46 3.55 -0.42
C THR A 732 -45.45 3.27 -1.93
N THR A 733 -44.51 3.83 -2.68
CA THR A 733 -44.43 3.73 -4.15
C THR A 733 -43.21 2.95 -4.67
N THR A 734 -42.28 2.53 -3.80
CA THR A 734 -41.06 1.84 -4.23
C THR A 734 -41.37 0.36 -4.54
N PRO A 735 -41.09 -0.13 -5.77
CA PRO A 735 -41.28 -1.54 -6.12
C PRO A 735 -40.51 -2.44 -5.15
N VAL A 736 -41.11 -3.57 -4.75
CA VAL A 736 -40.42 -4.60 -3.97
C VAL A 736 -40.16 -5.83 -4.85
N VAL A 737 -38.97 -6.40 -4.74
CA VAL A 737 -38.59 -7.63 -5.46
C VAL A 737 -38.28 -8.73 -4.45
N ASN A 738 -39.12 -9.77 -4.45
CA ASN A 738 -39.02 -10.95 -3.60
C ASN A 738 -38.71 -12.24 -4.39
N GLN A 739 -38.39 -12.09 -5.68
CA GLN A 739 -38.06 -13.18 -6.59
C GLN A 739 -36.71 -12.92 -7.26
N VAL A 740 -36.19 -13.96 -7.90
CA VAL A 740 -34.97 -13.92 -8.70
C VAL A 740 -35.31 -14.20 -10.17
N PRO A 741 -34.48 -13.74 -11.12
CA PRO A 741 -34.69 -14.01 -12.54
C PRO A 741 -34.76 -15.50 -12.87
N GLU A 742 -35.62 -15.86 -13.83
CA GLU A 742 -35.87 -17.26 -14.23
C GLU A 742 -34.59 -18.01 -14.63
N GLN A 743 -33.65 -17.32 -15.30
CA GLN A 743 -32.36 -17.90 -15.68
C GLN A 743 -31.59 -18.41 -14.45
N ALA A 744 -31.47 -17.59 -13.41
CA ALA A 744 -30.78 -17.98 -12.17
C ALA A 744 -31.45 -19.21 -11.53
N HIS A 745 -32.79 -19.23 -11.50
CA HIS A 745 -33.54 -20.34 -10.93
C HIS A 745 -33.32 -21.64 -11.73
N LYS A 746 -33.32 -21.57 -13.07
CA LYS A 746 -33.05 -22.72 -13.96
C LYS A 746 -31.66 -23.30 -13.70
N VAL A 747 -30.62 -22.46 -13.65
CA VAL A 747 -29.23 -22.90 -13.46
C VAL A 747 -29.05 -23.55 -12.08
N VAL A 748 -29.57 -22.94 -11.02
CA VAL A 748 -29.46 -23.50 -9.66
C VAL A 748 -30.25 -24.80 -9.51
N THR A 749 -31.46 -24.87 -10.07
CA THR A 749 -32.27 -26.11 -10.03
C THR A 749 -31.56 -27.25 -10.75
N ARG A 750 -31.03 -26.99 -11.96
CA ARG A 750 -30.25 -27.98 -12.72
C ARG A 750 -29.03 -28.46 -11.92
N PHE A 751 -28.30 -27.55 -11.30
CA PHE A 751 -27.15 -27.92 -10.47
C PHE A 751 -27.55 -28.79 -9.27
N LEU A 752 -28.63 -28.42 -8.57
CA LEU A 752 -29.15 -29.20 -7.44
C LEU A 752 -29.53 -30.62 -7.89
N ASP A 753 -30.27 -30.76 -8.99
CA ASP A 753 -30.71 -32.06 -9.50
C ASP A 753 -29.55 -32.94 -9.96
N GLU A 754 -28.49 -32.34 -10.52
CA GLU A 754 -27.38 -33.08 -11.10
C GLU A 754 -26.23 -33.38 -10.13
N TYR A 755 -25.91 -32.45 -9.23
CA TYR A 755 -24.71 -32.51 -8.39
C TYR A 755 -25.06 -32.75 -6.92
N LEU A 756 -26.26 -32.37 -6.46
CA LEU A 756 -26.73 -32.57 -5.09
C LEU A 756 -28.13 -33.25 -5.01
N PRO A 757 -28.38 -34.34 -5.76
CA PRO A 757 -29.69 -34.99 -5.82
C PRO A 757 -30.15 -35.54 -4.48
N GLU A 758 -29.25 -35.75 -3.52
CA GLU A 758 -29.60 -36.17 -2.16
C GLU A 758 -30.57 -35.19 -1.46
N LEU A 759 -30.57 -33.91 -1.83
CA LEU A 759 -31.48 -32.90 -1.28
C LEU A 759 -32.91 -33.16 -1.74
N SER A 760 -33.14 -33.29 -3.05
CA SER A 760 -34.47 -33.54 -3.61
C SER A 760 -34.99 -34.94 -3.23
N ASN A 761 -34.12 -35.95 -3.17
CA ASN A 761 -34.44 -37.29 -2.67
C ASN A 761 -34.94 -37.28 -1.21
N ALA A 762 -34.49 -36.30 -0.40
CA ALA A 762 -34.93 -36.09 0.97
C ALA A 762 -36.13 -35.13 1.08
N GLY A 763 -36.73 -34.68 -0.04
CA GLY A 763 -37.83 -33.72 -0.06
C GLY A 763 -37.42 -32.29 0.31
N ILE A 764 -36.12 -31.96 0.21
CA ILE A 764 -35.59 -30.63 0.51
C ILE A 764 -35.47 -29.85 -0.80
N HIS A 765 -36.16 -28.72 -0.86
CA HIS A 765 -36.19 -27.84 -2.03
C HIS A 765 -35.79 -26.41 -1.64
N ILE A 766 -35.61 -25.56 -2.65
CA ILE A 766 -35.41 -24.12 -2.47
C ILE A 766 -36.60 -23.57 -1.69
N SER A 767 -36.34 -23.07 -0.49
CA SER A 767 -37.36 -22.48 0.38
C SER A 767 -37.43 -20.96 0.20
N GLU A 768 -36.31 -20.32 -0.10
CA GLU A 768 -36.22 -18.86 -0.25
C GLU A 768 -35.22 -18.45 -1.33
N SER A 769 -35.44 -17.29 -1.94
CA SER A 769 -34.50 -16.67 -2.87
C SER A 769 -34.50 -15.16 -2.73
N ARG A 770 -33.40 -14.51 -3.12
CA ARG A 770 -33.24 -13.05 -3.05
C ARG A 770 -32.23 -12.53 -4.06
N LEU A 771 -32.39 -11.26 -4.43
CA LEU A 771 -31.32 -10.48 -5.04
C LEU A 771 -30.29 -10.04 -3.98
N CYS A 772 -29.03 -9.97 -4.38
CA CYS A 772 -27.94 -9.41 -3.58
C CYS A 772 -27.23 -8.33 -4.39
N TRP A 773 -27.36 -7.08 -3.95
CA TRP A 773 -26.86 -5.90 -4.65
C TRP A 773 -25.46 -5.50 -4.20
N TYR A 774 -24.62 -5.15 -5.16
CA TYR A 774 -23.27 -4.60 -4.98
C TYR A 774 -22.98 -3.64 -6.14
N THR A 775 -21.76 -3.13 -6.22
CA THR A 775 -21.38 -2.11 -7.21
C THR A 775 -20.15 -2.57 -7.94
N ASP A 776 -20.31 -2.91 -9.22
CA ASP A 776 -19.22 -3.29 -10.12
C ASP A 776 -18.54 -2.05 -10.69
N SER A 777 -17.21 -2.00 -10.62
CA SER A 777 -16.40 -1.09 -11.42
C SER A 777 -16.26 -1.59 -12.86
N PHE A 778 -15.91 -0.69 -13.78
CA PHE A 778 -15.75 -1.03 -15.20
C PHE A 778 -14.72 -2.14 -15.47
N ASP A 779 -13.74 -2.33 -14.58
CA ASP A 779 -12.68 -3.34 -14.66
C ASP A 779 -12.73 -4.39 -13.55
N ASN A 780 -13.73 -4.33 -12.66
CA ASN A 780 -13.88 -5.15 -11.45
C ASN A 780 -12.75 -4.99 -10.41
N HIS A 781 -12.00 -3.88 -10.44
CA HIS A 781 -11.05 -3.52 -9.39
C HIS A 781 -11.70 -2.67 -8.28
N TYR A 782 -11.02 -2.58 -7.13
CA TYR A 782 -11.52 -1.74 -6.06
C TYR A 782 -11.44 -0.26 -6.42
N VAL A 783 -12.52 0.49 -6.18
CA VAL A 783 -12.51 1.96 -6.27
C VAL A 783 -12.44 2.57 -4.88
N ILE A 784 -11.26 3.12 -4.54
CA ILE A 784 -10.98 3.76 -3.24
C ILE A 784 -10.14 5.00 -3.53
N ASP A 785 -10.78 6.17 -3.58
CA ASP A 785 -10.06 7.42 -3.86
C ASP A 785 -10.84 8.65 -3.38
N HIS A 786 -10.15 9.79 -3.37
CA HIS A 786 -10.77 11.10 -3.31
C HIS A 786 -11.61 11.35 -4.57
N VAL A 787 -12.80 11.94 -4.40
CA VAL A 787 -13.69 12.21 -5.53
C VAL A 787 -13.19 13.45 -6.30
N PRO A 788 -12.87 13.35 -7.60
CA PRO A 788 -12.38 14.49 -8.37
C PRO A 788 -13.34 15.68 -8.34
N GLY A 789 -12.80 16.89 -8.15
CA GLY A 789 -13.59 18.12 -8.05
C GLY A 789 -14.21 18.38 -6.68
N TYR A 790 -14.05 17.47 -5.71
CA TYR A 790 -14.53 17.62 -4.34
C TYR A 790 -13.39 17.55 -3.31
N LYS A 791 -13.32 18.54 -2.43
CA LYS A 791 -12.46 18.47 -1.23
C LYS A 791 -13.25 17.92 -0.05
N GLY A 792 -12.61 17.09 0.77
CA GLY A 792 -13.24 16.48 1.95
C GLY A 792 -14.17 15.31 1.63
N LEU A 793 -14.08 14.72 0.44
CA LEU A 793 -14.88 13.56 0.03
C LEU A 793 -14.00 12.41 -0.45
N VAL A 794 -14.27 11.22 0.07
CA VAL A 794 -13.62 9.97 -0.32
C VAL A 794 -14.69 8.90 -0.57
N ILE A 795 -14.46 8.03 -1.54
CA ILE A 795 -15.24 6.81 -1.73
C ILE A 795 -14.53 5.67 -1.03
N GLY A 796 -15.24 5.00 -0.14
CA GLY A 796 -14.76 3.82 0.56
C GLY A 796 -15.28 2.55 -0.09
N TRP A 797 -14.45 1.97 -0.96
CA TRP A 797 -14.54 0.60 -1.49
C TRP A 797 -15.83 0.28 -2.28
N LEU A 798 -15.70 0.22 -3.60
CA LEU A 798 -16.63 -0.42 -4.54
C LEU A 798 -15.88 -1.53 -5.28
N MET A 799 -16.55 -2.59 -5.78
CA MET A 799 -15.91 -3.73 -6.44
C MET A 799 -16.55 -4.02 -7.79
#